data_AF-A0A9N9VWP7-F1
#
_entry.id   AF-A0A9N9VWP7-F1
#
_cell.length_a   1.000
_cell.length_b   1.000
_cell.length_c   1.000
_cell.angle_alpha   90.00
_cell.angle_beta   90.00
_cell.angle_gamma   90.00
#
_symmetry.space_group_name_H-M   'P 1'
#
loop_
_entity.id
_entity.type
_entity.pdbx_description
1 polymer ?
#
loop_
_entity_poly.entity_id
_entity_poly.type
_entity_poly.pdbx_seq_one_letter_code
_entity_poly.pdbx_strand_id
1 'polypeptide(L)'
;MDSGTTDMNGTEADPNLFLFSDTRREHAKQFLEDLHSCENEPTRQRLCQEKRDELLAQKHDLKAEFAFYKSVFVRWIQYGVSEHGPEWREFATAANEGADNQTRCAKELKKAASYWGEDIVQNYVEGRGVSFAIRLALVAKVHQDFQTQALPRLQQLIRRRILLDRRNFKHALERIDLINAKLWTSDASYVKLNDHEKIELPFSNLKSSELPNGYVFDLHGLIVPGQPTVELSKALHTTDPGSLGENCISNERTVNRSRRTDAGSYDIILCPDQSNASSLVRCSSGDAHEHNQPSSILETTKIVGSVPTSQGEGPVQPGISRACVTISNSNDSPDASSAPTNLSSNGPVMQSAVHSPTCIKDPATQVPLERTAQTVESRRSSRIAAGKQAVYESAATTLRRTSRTTKTKTPNSENRNNQPKANEPSSDTQSEQQQYGLALARISQLAGELDKCSSLDEVPVAPDKRRATSVPLDVDKTHKRLRDQTVIGPRGFCPDALPQCDSVSDQVYLAQAVSEVSERAKDASGSRGARTAACLLPILKNCKHPNTDANCGALDLHLMSGIRAKKFLDSNTPDVPLITEGQQVFEWDNREKAIAEFLEWIGDDDKTVSVQIPSLKADSCSCEIHDLGQVRSRFLSSNNEDDPWNVLDCSCPVPSTLPSFLAGRNCQLLGRIRDQVLNGRSAERAQVSRDDWSEWKDIEYWALLSEGGHCTAPHMDSHGLATWITVQQGCFGFVWMSRPTRDQRREWMMDVEHYEDDQRWRYWILKPGQTVYFPSGTIHGVFRLRGEQTLALGGHILQWSGINQWVDVFHEQVRYPNSTNEDMEFPSRWFSATERLVRNRLGQSTRD
;
A
#
# COMPACT_ATOMS: atom_id res chain seq x y z
N MET A 1 24.62 55.54 2.60
CA MET A 1 23.38 55.01 1.99
C MET A 1 23.70 54.86 0.52
N ASP A 2 24.25 53.71 0.14
CA ASP A 2 24.57 53.39 -1.25
C ASP A 2 23.42 52.56 -1.82
N SER A 3 22.72 53.14 -2.80
CA SER A 3 21.72 52.47 -3.63
C SER A 3 22.44 51.68 -4.72
N GLY A 4 22.76 50.42 -4.43
CA GLY A 4 23.19 49.46 -5.44
C GLY A 4 22.01 49.04 -6.32
N THR A 5 21.87 49.67 -7.49
CA THR A 5 21.03 49.19 -8.59
C THR A 5 21.67 47.95 -9.20
N THR A 6 21.29 46.76 -8.71
CA THR A 6 21.46 45.51 -9.47
C THR A 6 20.44 45.48 -10.60
N ASP A 7 20.95 45.56 -11.83
CA ASP A 7 20.24 45.37 -13.09
C ASP A 7 19.47 44.04 -13.10
N MET A 8 18.18 44.10 -13.40
CA MET A 8 17.21 42.98 -13.37
C MET A 8 16.87 42.45 -14.78
N ASN A 9 17.63 42.82 -15.82
CA ASN A 9 17.36 42.41 -17.20
C ASN A 9 17.95 41.05 -17.60
N GLY A 10 18.45 40.26 -16.64
CA GLY A 10 19.07 38.95 -16.90
C GLY A 10 18.57 37.87 -15.97
N THR A 11 17.26 37.62 -15.91
CA THR A 11 16.77 36.36 -15.36
C THR A 11 16.97 35.28 -16.43
N GLU A 12 18.01 34.43 -16.25
CA GLU A 12 18.00 33.09 -16.86
C GLU A 12 16.61 32.50 -16.61
N ALA A 13 15.90 32.14 -17.68
CA ALA A 13 14.55 31.60 -17.59
C ALA A 13 14.55 30.48 -16.57
N ASP A 14 13.84 30.68 -15.45
CA ASP A 14 13.83 29.72 -14.35
C ASP A 14 13.50 28.34 -14.94
N PRO A 15 14.40 27.34 -14.84
CA PRO A 15 14.18 26.02 -15.42
C PRO A 15 12.96 25.29 -14.83
N ASN A 16 12.26 25.88 -13.86
CA ASN A 16 11.00 25.42 -13.30
C ASN A 16 9.75 26.03 -13.99
N LEU A 17 9.92 26.94 -14.96
CA LEU A 17 8.81 27.54 -15.72
C LEU A 17 8.05 26.53 -16.60
N PHE A 18 8.59 25.33 -16.79
CA PHE A 18 7.99 24.21 -17.53
C PHE A 18 6.62 23.75 -17.00
N LEU A 19 6.23 24.20 -15.81
CA LEU A 19 5.03 23.74 -15.11
C LEU A 19 3.86 24.72 -15.17
N PHE A 20 4.07 25.88 -15.80
CA PHE A 20 3.04 26.91 -15.93
C PHE A 20 2.54 26.98 -17.37
N SER A 21 1.23 27.07 -17.51
CA SER A 21 0.60 27.46 -18.77
C SER A 21 0.99 28.88 -19.16
N ASP A 22 0.90 29.22 -20.44
CA ASP A 22 1.16 30.58 -20.91
C ASP A 22 0.28 31.60 -20.19
N THR A 23 -0.99 31.26 -19.94
CA THR A 23 -1.90 32.10 -19.17
C THR A 23 -1.44 32.31 -17.73
N ARG A 24 -0.97 31.25 -17.06
CA ARG A 24 -0.48 31.36 -15.67
C ARG A 24 0.85 32.10 -15.59
N ARG A 25 1.73 31.93 -16.59
CA ARG A 25 2.96 32.73 -16.72
C ARG A 25 2.64 34.21 -16.87
N GLU A 26 1.64 34.54 -17.69
CA GLU A 26 1.23 35.94 -17.86
C GLU A 26 0.59 36.51 -16.59
N HIS A 27 -0.25 35.74 -15.88
CA HIS A 27 -0.81 36.19 -14.58
C HIS A 27 0.29 36.41 -13.53
N ALA A 28 1.28 35.52 -13.47
CA ALA A 28 2.43 35.67 -12.59
C ALA A 28 3.25 36.92 -12.93
N LYS A 29 3.45 37.18 -14.23
CA LYS A 29 4.15 38.35 -14.73
C LYS A 29 3.38 39.64 -14.44
N GLN A 30 2.07 39.67 -14.70
CA GLN A 30 1.20 40.79 -14.37
C GLN A 30 1.25 41.09 -12.86
N PHE A 31 1.18 40.07 -12.01
CA PHE A 31 1.29 40.27 -10.57
C PHE A 31 2.65 40.87 -10.15
N LEU A 32 3.74 40.44 -10.79
CA LEU A 32 5.06 41.05 -10.55
C LEU A 32 5.08 42.53 -10.99
N GLU A 33 4.50 42.85 -12.15
CA GLU A 33 4.36 44.23 -12.62
C GLU A 33 3.51 45.07 -11.66
N ASP A 34 2.42 44.52 -11.13
CA ASP A 34 1.57 45.17 -10.13
C ASP A 34 2.35 45.45 -8.84
N LEU A 35 3.15 44.49 -8.35
CA LEU A 35 4.02 44.69 -7.18
C LEU A 35 5.10 45.75 -7.41
N HIS A 36 5.63 45.83 -8.64
CA HIS A 36 6.60 46.85 -9.05
C HIS A 36 5.98 48.24 -9.15
N SER A 37 4.71 48.34 -9.54
CA SER A 37 3.97 49.60 -9.65
C SER A 37 3.57 50.21 -8.30
N CYS A 38 3.66 49.44 -7.20
CA CYS A 38 3.30 49.91 -5.87
C CYS A 38 4.29 50.95 -5.31
N GLU A 39 3.81 52.17 -5.10
CA GLU A 39 4.60 53.30 -4.57
C GLU A 39 4.97 53.17 -3.09
N ASN A 40 4.25 52.35 -2.33
CA ASN A 40 4.47 52.20 -0.89
C ASN A 40 4.33 50.75 -0.40
N GLU A 41 5.02 50.45 0.70
CA GLU A 41 5.12 49.11 1.30
C GLU A 41 3.76 48.57 1.80
N PRO A 42 2.87 49.36 2.43
CA PRO A 42 1.55 48.87 2.85
C PRO A 42 0.67 48.37 1.69
N THR A 43 0.67 49.06 0.55
CA THR A 43 -0.08 48.61 -0.64
C THR A 43 0.49 47.31 -1.19
N ARG A 44 1.82 47.20 -1.26
CA ARG A 44 2.50 45.97 -1.69
C ARG A 44 2.16 44.78 -0.79
N GLN A 45 2.19 45.00 0.53
CA GLN A 45 1.83 43.97 1.51
C GLN A 45 0.37 43.53 1.36
N ARG A 46 -0.55 44.46 1.10
CA ARG A 46 -1.96 44.14 0.84
C ARG A 46 -2.12 43.28 -0.41
N LEU A 47 -1.48 43.63 -1.53
CA LEU A 47 -1.52 42.82 -2.75
C LEU A 47 -0.95 41.41 -2.53
N CYS A 48 0.13 41.27 -1.75
CA CYS A 48 0.66 39.95 -1.40
C CYS A 48 -0.33 39.15 -0.53
N GLN A 49 -1.04 39.79 0.41
CA GLN A 49 -2.06 39.13 1.23
C GLN A 49 -3.27 38.71 0.39
N GLU A 50 -3.78 39.60 -0.47
CA GLU A 50 -4.88 39.31 -1.38
C GLU A 50 -4.53 38.14 -2.31
N LYS A 51 -3.32 38.15 -2.88
CA LYS A 51 -2.87 37.05 -3.75
C LYS A 51 -2.66 35.74 -2.98
N ARG A 52 -2.13 35.79 -1.77
CA ARG A 52 -2.04 34.63 -0.86
C ARG A 52 -3.44 34.04 -0.61
N ASP A 53 -4.39 34.88 -0.27
CA ASP A 53 -5.76 34.45 0.06
C ASP A 53 -6.49 33.93 -1.16
N GLU A 54 -6.28 34.54 -2.33
CA GLU A 54 -6.75 34.03 -3.62
C GLU A 54 -6.19 32.62 -3.89
N LEU A 55 -4.87 32.42 -3.71
CA LEU A 55 -4.23 31.12 -3.91
C LEU A 55 -4.74 30.08 -2.89
N LEU A 56 -4.87 30.46 -1.61
CA LEU A 56 -5.42 29.60 -0.56
C LEU A 56 -6.90 29.29 -0.78
N ALA A 57 -7.69 30.18 -1.39
CA ALA A 57 -9.08 29.90 -1.74
C ALA A 57 -9.19 28.88 -2.89
N GLN A 58 -8.19 28.84 -3.78
CA GLN A 58 -8.09 27.89 -4.89
C GLN A 58 -7.45 26.55 -4.50
N LYS A 59 -7.20 26.35 -3.19
CA LYS A 59 -6.59 25.28 -2.35
C LYS A 59 -6.17 23.90 -2.92
N HIS A 60 -6.59 23.47 -4.10
CA HIS A 60 -6.42 22.07 -4.56
C HIS A 60 -5.59 21.89 -5.84
N ASP A 61 -5.51 22.87 -6.75
CA ASP A 61 -4.87 22.66 -8.08
C ASP A 61 -3.55 23.42 -8.28
N LEU A 62 -3.08 24.17 -7.27
CA LEU A 62 -2.09 25.23 -7.46
C LEU A 62 -0.76 25.07 -6.71
N LYS A 63 -0.45 23.94 -6.06
CA LYS A 63 0.75 23.84 -5.19
C LYS A 63 2.07 24.29 -5.84
N ALA A 64 2.27 23.99 -7.13
CA ALA A 64 3.42 24.51 -7.89
C ALA A 64 3.41 26.06 -8.00
N GLU A 65 2.24 26.66 -8.15
CA GLU A 65 2.04 28.10 -8.17
C GLU A 65 2.34 28.73 -6.80
N PHE A 66 1.97 28.08 -5.69
CA PHE A 66 2.37 28.53 -4.35
C PHE A 66 3.89 28.62 -4.20
N ALA A 67 4.65 27.68 -4.76
CA ALA A 67 6.11 27.69 -4.71
C ALA A 67 6.71 28.88 -5.45
N PHE A 68 6.16 29.18 -6.63
CA PHE A 68 6.53 30.36 -7.40
C PHE A 68 6.21 31.65 -6.63
N TYR A 69 4.98 31.82 -6.15
CA TYR A 69 4.60 33.02 -5.40
C TYR A 69 5.34 33.14 -4.06
N LYS A 70 5.80 32.04 -3.46
CA LYS A 70 6.67 32.10 -2.28
C LYS A 70 8.02 32.73 -2.57
N SER A 71 8.66 32.42 -3.70
CA SER A 71 9.93 33.07 -4.04
C SER A 71 9.75 34.57 -4.26
N VAL A 72 8.60 34.96 -4.82
CA VAL A 72 8.17 36.36 -4.93
C VAL A 72 7.94 36.97 -3.55
N PHE A 73 7.13 36.36 -2.70
CA PHE A 73 6.79 36.91 -1.37
C PHE A 73 8.00 37.00 -0.43
N VAL A 74 8.89 36.01 -0.43
CA VAL A 74 10.14 36.05 0.37
C VAL A 74 11.06 37.18 -0.07
N ARG A 75 11.06 37.51 -1.37
CA ARG A 75 11.87 38.61 -1.90
C ARG A 75 11.33 39.99 -1.51
N TRP A 76 10.01 40.12 -1.38
CA TRP A 76 9.35 41.42 -1.23
C TRP A 76 8.87 41.71 0.20
N ILE A 77 8.61 40.70 1.02
CA ILE A 77 8.27 40.87 2.43
C ILE A 77 9.57 40.73 3.22
N GLN A 78 10.10 41.83 3.75
CA GLN A 78 11.36 41.88 4.51
C GLN A 78 11.38 40.98 5.77
N TYR A 79 10.21 40.50 6.19
CA TYR A 79 10.02 39.63 7.35
C TYR A 79 9.54 38.25 6.87
N GLY A 80 10.15 37.19 7.40
CA GLY A 80 9.93 35.83 6.92
C GLY A 80 8.45 35.47 6.88
N VAL A 81 8.00 34.93 5.74
CA VAL A 81 6.61 34.51 5.48
C VAL A 81 6.07 33.61 6.61
N SER A 82 6.91 32.89 7.35
CA SER A 82 6.52 32.06 8.50
C SER A 82 6.05 32.82 9.75
N GLU A 83 6.33 34.11 9.88
CA GLU A 83 6.06 34.90 11.10
C GLU A 83 4.70 35.62 11.09
N HIS A 84 3.98 35.62 9.97
CA HIS A 84 2.83 36.52 9.76
C HIS A 84 1.44 35.96 10.09
N GLY A 85 1.33 34.94 10.96
CA GLY A 85 0.04 34.37 11.38
C GLY A 85 -0.29 33.02 10.74
N PRO A 86 -1.46 32.43 11.06
CA PRO A 86 -1.80 31.06 10.64
C PRO A 86 -1.95 30.89 9.13
N GLU A 87 -2.49 31.87 8.40
CA GLU A 87 -2.72 31.81 6.95
C GLU A 87 -1.41 31.83 6.17
N TRP A 88 -0.44 32.63 6.63
CA TRP A 88 0.89 32.65 6.02
C TRP A 88 1.70 31.39 6.29
N ARG A 89 1.50 30.75 7.47
CA ARG A 89 2.07 29.42 7.74
C ARG A 89 1.45 28.36 6.84
N GLU A 90 0.13 28.39 6.65
CA GLU A 90 -0.56 27.48 5.71
C GLU A 90 -0.03 27.67 4.28
N PHE A 91 0.09 28.91 3.81
CA PHE A 91 0.69 29.22 2.51
C PHE A 91 2.14 28.74 2.40
N ALA A 92 2.98 29.00 3.41
CA ALA A 92 4.39 28.64 3.40
C ALA A 92 4.61 27.12 3.36
N THR A 93 3.76 26.35 4.04
CA THR A 93 3.71 24.89 3.98
C THR A 93 3.32 24.42 2.57
N ALA A 94 2.20 24.91 2.04
CA ALA A 94 1.74 24.56 0.69
C ALA A 94 2.77 24.90 -0.40
N ALA A 95 3.47 26.02 -0.27
CA ALA A 95 4.52 26.45 -1.17
C ALA A 95 5.81 25.61 -1.08
N ASN A 96 6.19 25.15 0.12
CA ASN A 96 7.31 24.22 0.27
C ASN A 96 7.02 22.88 -0.40
N GLU A 97 5.85 22.31 -0.12
CA GLU A 97 5.38 21.09 -0.80
C GLU A 97 5.35 21.29 -2.32
N GLY A 98 4.90 22.48 -2.76
CA GLY A 98 4.94 22.90 -4.15
C GLY A 98 6.33 22.85 -4.78
N ALA A 99 7.34 23.39 -4.11
CA ALA A 99 8.71 23.50 -4.62
C ALA A 99 9.37 22.12 -4.78
N ASP A 100 9.15 21.23 -3.82
CA ASP A 100 9.64 19.84 -3.90
C ASP A 100 8.97 19.08 -5.04
N ASN A 101 7.64 19.27 -5.21
CA ASN A 101 6.90 18.70 -6.33
C ASN A 101 7.35 19.27 -7.67
N GLN A 102 7.60 20.58 -7.76
CA GLN A 102 8.12 21.22 -8.98
C GLN A 102 9.48 20.64 -9.39
N THR A 103 10.39 20.50 -8.43
CA THR A 103 11.73 19.95 -8.68
C THR A 103 11.65 18.51 -9.19
N ARG A 104 10.79 17.69 -8.58
CA ARG A 104 10.56 16.29 -9.00
C ARG A 104 9.90 16.22 -10.38
N CYS A 105 8.85 17.01 -10.63
CA CYS A 105 8.22 17.11 -11.94
C CYS A 105 9.22 17.54 -13.00
N ALA A 106 9.93 18.65 -12.80
CA ALA A 106 10.86 19.22 -13.75
C ALA A 106 11.95 18.22 -14.15
N LYS A 107 12.47 17.44 -13.20
CA LYS A 107 13.43 16.36 -13.48
C LYS A 107 12.85 15.31 -14.43
N GLU A 108 11.66 14.81 -14.16
CA GLU A 108 11.02 13.77 -14.99
C GLU A 108 10.56 14.33 -16.34
N LEU A 109 10.07 15.56 -16.40
CA LEU A 109 9.67 16.21 -17.65
C LEU A 109 10.84 16.54 -18.54
N LYS A 110 11.98 17.00 -17.99
CA LYS A 110 13.23 17.15 -18.77
C LYS A 110 13.67 15.84 -19.39
N LYS A 111 13.50 14.74 -18.66
CA LYS A 111 13.78 13.40 -19.17
C LYS A 111 12.79 13.00 -20.27
N ALA A 112 11.49 13.21 -20.09
CA ALA A 112 10.51 12.98 -21.15
C ALA A 112 10.79 13.83 -22.40
N ALA A 113 11.10 15.11 -22.22
CA ALA A 113 11.39 16.06 -23.28
C ALA A 113 12.68 15.70 -24.03
N SER A 114 13.67 15.10 -23.34
CA SER A 114 14.88 14.57 -24.01
C SER A 114 14.60 13.43 -24.99
N TYR A 115 13.43 12.78 -24.90
CA TYR A 115 12.96 11.78 -25.85
C TYR A 115 11.99 12.36 -26.86
N TRP A 116 10.96 13.08 -26.39
CA TRP A 116 9.81 13.46 -27.22
C TRP A 116 9.84 14.89 -27.75
N GLY A 117 10.77 15.74 -27.30
CA GLY A 117 10.71 17.18 -27.55
C GLY A 117 9.97 17.94 -26.45
N GLU A 118 10.37 19.19 -26.27
CA GLU A 118 9.84 20.07 -25.22
C GLU A 118 8.41 20.54 -25.51
N ASP A 119 8.12 20.85 -26.77
CA ASP A 119 6.81 21.26 -27.27
C ASP A 119 5.74 20.20 -26.99
N ILE A 120 6.03 18.93 -27.33
CA ILE A 120 5.12 17.80 -27.10
C ILE A 120 4.86 17.59 -25.61
N VAL A 121 5.91 17.61 -24.77
CA VAL A 121 5.76 17.36 -23.33
C VAL A 121 4.99 18.49 -22.65
N GLN A 122 5.26 19.75 -23.00
CA GLN A 122 4.55 20.90 -22.46
C GLN A 122 3.06 20.85 -22.80
N ASN A 123 2.69 20.49 -24.03
CA ASN A 123 1.29 20.41 -24.45
C ASN A 123 0.43 19.44 -23.62
N TYR A 124 1.03 18.37 -23.07
CA TYR A 124 0.27 17.31 -22.39
C TYR A 124 0.40 17.28 -20.86
N VAL A 125 1.36 17.97 -20.27
CA VAL A 125 1.66 17.88 -18.84
C VAL A 125 1.04 18.99 -17.98
N GLU A 126 0.45 20.00 -18.60
CA GLU A 126 -0.09 21.17 -17.90
C GLU A 126 -1.08 20.77 -16.79
N GLY A 127 -0.74 21.13 -15.53
CA GLY A 127 -1.59 20.88 -14.37
C GLY A 127 -1.73 19.41 -13.93
N ARG A 128 -0.89 18.48 -14.42
CA ARG A 128 -1.07 17.03 -14.21
C ARG A 128 -0.31 16.41 -13.03
N GLY A 129 0.44 17.20 -12.26
CA GLY A 129 1.11 16.73 -11.05
C GLY A 129 2.29 15.77 -11.27
N VAL A 130 2.90 15.33 -10.15
CA VAL A 130 4.16 14.55 -10.16
C VAL A 130 3.99 13.13 -10.67
N SER A 131 2.90 12.43 -10.30
CA SER A 131 2.74 11.03 -10.70
C SER A 131 2.46 10.89 -12.20
N PHE A 132 1.74 11.85 -12.80
CA PHE A 132 1.64 11.94 -14.25
C PHE A 132 3.01 12.17 -14.91
N ALA A 133 3.80 13.15 -14.43
CA ALA A 133 5.13 13.43 -14.95
C ALA A 133 6.07 12.22 -14.91
N ILE A 134 6.08 11.46 -13.80
CA ILE A 134 6.83 10.21 -13.66
C ILE A 134 6.38 9.19 -14.71
N ARG A 135 5.07 8.99 -14.88
CA ARG A 135 4.54 8.01 -15.83
C ARG A 135 4.82 8.42 -17.27
N LEU A 136 4.68 9.70 -17.59
CA LEU A 136 5.02 10.25 -18.90
C LEU A 136 6.50 9.99 -19.23
N ALA A 137 7.40 10.27 -18.28
CA ALA A 137 8.83 10.00 -18.43
C ALA A 137 9.16 8.51 -18.59
N LEU A 138 8.41 7.63 -17.92
CA LEU A 138 8.56 6.17 -18.09
C LEU A 138 8.09 5.71 -19.47
N VAL A 139 6.95 6.20 -19.96
CA VAL A 139 6.45 5.89 -21.30
C VAL A 139 7.42 6.43 -22.35
N ALA A 140 7.89 7.66 -22.21
CA ALA A 140 8.88 8.26 -23.10
C ALA A 140 10.21 7.51 -23.11
N LYS A 141 10.64 6.95 -21.97
CA LYS A 141 11.83 6.10 -21.90
C LYS A 141 11.66 4.78 -22.65
N VAL A 142 10.46 4.17 -22.57
CA VAL A 142 10.15 2.89 -23.24
C VAL A 142 9.95 3.11 -24.74
N HIS A 143 9.24 4.17 -25.11
CA HIS A 143 8.90 4.54 -26.48
C HIS A 143 9.58 5.86 -26.82
N GLN A 144 10.86 5.81 -27.16
CA GLN A 144 11.71 7.00 -27.29
C GLN A 144 11.26 7.92 -28.41
N ASP A 145 10.71 7.37 -29.49
CA ASP A 145 10.20 8.16 -30.61
C ASP A 145 8.70 8.41 -30.46
N PHE A 146 8.32 9.68 -30.33
CA PHE A 146 6.91 10.02 -30.13
C PHE A 146 6.04 9.63 -31.33
N GLN A 147 6.47 9.94 -32.55
CA GLN A 147 5.63 9.80 -33.76
C GLN A 147 5.45 8.35 -34.21
N THR A 148 6.50 7.55 -34.11
CA THR A 148 6.52 6.18 -34.64
C THR A 148 6.24 5.13 -33.58
N GLN A 149 6.47 5.40 -32.29
CA GLN A 149 6.29 4.42 -31.22
C GLN A 149 5.18 4.82 -30.24
N ALA A 150 5.23 6.02 -29.66
CA ALA A 150 4.29 6.40 -28.62
C ALA A 150 2.90 6.74 -29.18
N LEU A 151 2.84 7.55 -30.24
CA LEU A 151 1.62 8.08 -30.82
C LEU A 151 0.63 7.00 -31.27
N PRO A 152 1.02 5.96 -32.04
CA PRO A 152 0.09 4.90 -32.43
C PRO A 152 -0.55 4.20 -31.22
N ARG A 153 0.23 3.95 -30.16
CA ARG A 153 -0.25 3.29 -28.93
C ARG A 153 -1.23 4.20 -28.18
N LEU A 154 -0.85 5.46 -27.99
CA LEU A 154 -1.68 6.43 -27.29
C LEU A 154 -2.99 6.71 -28.02
N GLN A 155 -2.97 6.84 -29.35
CA GLN A 155 -4.18 6.99 -30.16
C GLN A 155 -5.17 5.84 -29.95
N GLN A 156 -4.69 4.59 -30.02
CA GLN A 156 -5.56 3.41 -29.85
C GLN A 156 -6.11 3.30 -28.43
N LEU A 157 -5.28 3.60 -27.41
CA LEU A 157 -5.69 3.58 -26.01
C LEU A 157 -6.72 4.67 -25.70
N ILE A 158 -6.51 5.90 -26.18
CA ILE A 158 -7.46 7.01 -26.00
C ILE A 158 -8.77 6.71 -26.74
N ARG A 159 -8.71 6.23 -27.98
CA ARG A 159 -9.91 5.82 -28.74
C ARG A 159 -10.68 4.75 -27.97
N ARG A 160 -9.99 3.72 -27.47
CA ARG A 160 -10.63 2.65 -26.69
C ARG A 160 -11.26 3.20 -25.41
N ARG A 161 -10.61 4.12 -24.72
CA ARG A 161 -11.18 4.80 -23.55
C ARG A 161 -12.46 5.55 -23.89
N ILE A 162 -12.47 6.34 -24.97
CA ILE A 162 -13.65 7.10 -25.41
C ILE A 162 -14.82 6.16 -25.75
N LEU A 163 -14.54 5.01 -26.37
CA LEU A 163 -15.58 4.03 -26.70
C LEU A 163 -16.15 3.32 -25.46
N LEU A 164 -15.35 3.13 -24.42
CA LEU A 164 -15.76 2.47 -23.17
C LEU A 164 -16.50 3.40 -22.20
N ASP A 165 -16.18 4.70 -22.19
CA ASP A 165 -16.66 5.62 -21.17
C ASP A 165 -17.39 6.82 -21.81
N ARG A 166 -18.67 7.00 -21.48
CA ARG A 166 -19.52 8.08 -22.00
C ARG A 166 -19.29 9.44 -21.31
N ARG A 167 -18.28 9.56 -20.44
CA ARG A 167 -17.99 10.79 -19.70
C ARG A 167 -17.06 11.72 -20.48
N ASN A 168 -17.29 13.03 -20.35
CA ASN A 168 -16.40 14.05 -20.89
C ASN A 168 -15.08 14.02 -20.12
N PHE A 169 -13.98 13.74 -20.84
CA PHE A 169 -12.64 13.80 -20.27
C PHE A 169 -12.08 15.23 -20.38
N LYS A 170 -11.37 15.66 -19.33
CA LYS A 170 -10.80 17.01 -19.24
C LYS A 170 -9.54 17.18 -20.09
N HIS A 171 -8.82 16.09 -20.36
CA HIS A 171 -7.53 16.11 -21.06
C HIS A 171 -7.44 15.07 -22.18
N ALA A 172 -6.61 15.35 -23.19
CA ALA A 172 -6.34 14.44 -24.31
C ALA A 172 -5.78 13.09 -23.82
N LEU A 173 -4.72 13.19 -23.01
CA LEU A 173 -3.95 12.07 -22.50
C LEU A 173 -4.25 11.87 -21.00
N GLU A 174 -4.58 10.67 -20.54
CA GLU A 174 -4.84 10.36 -19.13
C GLU A 174 -3.83 9.37 -18.54
N ARG A 175 -3.78 9.31 -17.21
CA ARG A 175 -2.89 8.41 -16.45
C ARG A 175 -3.04 6.95 -16.89
N ILE A 176 -4.26 6.51 -17.16
CA ILE A 176 -4.56 5.13 -17.57
C ILE A 176 -3.99 4.78 -18.96
N ASP A 177 -3.88 5.76 -19.86
CA ASP A 177 -3.27 5.54 -21.17
C ASP A 177 -1.77 5.36 -21.00
N LEU A 178 -1.13 6.17 -20.15
CA LEU A 178 0.30 6.07 -19.89
C LEU A 178 0.65 4.72 -19.24
N ILE A 179 -0.20 4.22 -18.32
CA ILE A 179 -0.03 2.89 -17.72
C ILE A 179 -0.02 1.81 -18.82
N ASN A 180 -1.02 1.82 -19.69
CA ASN A 180 -1.16 0.81 -20.73
C ASN A 180 -0.11 0.95 -21.83
N ALA A 181 0.25 2.17 -22.22
CA ALA A 181 1.30 2.42 -23.19
C ALA A 181 2.65 1.89 -22.70
N LYS A 182 2.95 2.03 -21.41
CA LYS A 182 4.17 1.45 -20.81
C LYS A 182 4.18 -0.09 -20.90
N LEU A 183 3.04 -0.74 -20.70
CA LEU A 183 2.90 -2.21 -20.77
C LEU A 183 2.94 -2.73 -22.21
N TRP A 184 2.53 -1.91 -23.18
CA TRP A 184 2.54 -2.27 -24.59
C TRP A 184 3.93 -2.12 -25.21
N THR A 185 4.84 -3.04 -24.90
CA THR A 185 6.27 -2.94 -25.28
C THR A 185 6.62 -3.47 -26.68
N SER A 186 5.73 -4.26 -27.31
CA SER A 186 5.94 -4.79 -28.66
C SER A 186 5.09 -4.04 -29.70
N ASP A 187 5.45 -4.18 -30.98
CA ASP A 187 4.66 -3.66 -32.11
C ASP A 187 3.52 -4.61 -32.51
N ALA A 188 3.22 -5.62 -31.69
CA ALA A 188 2.08 -6.50 -31.86
C ALA A 188 0.80 -5.86 -31.31
N SER A 189 -0.35 -6.47 -31.60
CA SER A 189 -1.62 -6.08 -30.98
C SER A 189 -1.56 -6.22 -29.45
N TYR A 190 -2.30 -5.36 -28.75
CA TYR A 190 -2.30 -5.32 -27.28
C TYR A 190 -3.72 -5.28 -26.73
N VAL A 191 -3.99 -6.10 -25.72
CA VAL A 191 -5.24 -6.02 -24.96
C VAL A 191 -5.01 -5.10 -23.77
N LYS A 192 -5.78 -4.01 -23.70
CA LYS A 192 -5.70 -3.05 -22.59
C LYS A 192 -5.96 -3.77 -21.25
N LEU A 193 -5.18 -3.41 -20.23
CA LEU A 193 -5.34 -3.90 -18.87
C LEU A 193 -6.77 -3.59 -18.38
N ASN A 194 -7.41 -4.61 -17.82
CA ASN A 194 -8.79 -4.57 -17.33
C ASN A 194 -9.83 -4.20 -18.41
N ASP A 195 -9.55 -4.51 -19.68
CA ASP A 195 -10.54 -4.45 -20.75
C ASP A 195 -11.44 -5.71 -20.70
N HIS A 196 -12.65 -5.53 -20.17
CA HIS A 196 -13.61 -6.63 -20.00
C HIS A 196 -14.02 -7.30 -21.32
N GLU A 197 -13.97 -6.57 -22.44
CA GLU A 197 -14.31 -7.11 -23.76
C GLU A 197 -13.10 -7.76 -24.46
N LYS A 198 -11.91 -7.70 -23.83
CA LYS A 198 -10.65 -8.27 -24.33
C LYS A 198 -10.34 -7.86 -25.77
N ILE A 199 -10.66 -6.62 -26.14
CA ILE A 199 -10.42 -6.13 -27.50
C ILE A 199 -8.91 -5.92 -27.72
N GLU A 200 -8.41 -6.56 -28.77
CA GLU A 200 -7.06 -6.36 -29.27
C GLU A 200 -6.95 -5.01 -29.99
N LEU A 201 -6.04 -4.16 -29.53
CA LEU A 201 -5.72 -2.87 -30.14
C LEU A 201 -4.53 -3.06 -31.10
N PRO A 202 -4.69 -2.74 -32.40
CA PRO A 202 -3.61 -2.89 -33.37
C PRO A 202 -2.55 -1.80 -33.19
N PHE A 203 -1.28 -2.11 -33.47
CA PHE A 203 -0.22 -1.11 -33.50
C PHE A 203 -0.25 -0.34 -34.82
N SER A 204 -1.12 0.66 -34.91
CA SER A 204 -1.25 1.51 -36.11
C SER A 204 -1.82 2.89 -35.77
N ASN A 205 -1.36 3.91 -36.51
CA ASN A 205 -1.96 5.24 -36.45
C ASN A 205 -3.42 5.20 -36.92
N LEU A 206 -4.26 5.99 -36.26
CA LEU A 206 -5.65 6.18 -36.64
C LEU A 206 -5.78 7.21 -37.77
N LYS A 207 -6.73 6.98 -38.67
CA LYS A 207 -7.17 7.94 -39.68
C LYS A 207 -8.28 8.81 -39.11
N SER A 208 -8.46 10.01 -39.65
CA SER A 208 -9.54 10.92 -39.22
C SER A 208 -10.93 10.28 -39.36
N SER A 209 -11.13 9.37 -40.32
CA SER A 209 -12.37 8.60 -40.51
C SER A 209 -12.63 7.57 -39.42
N GLU A 210 -11.65 7.26 -38.57
CA GLU A 210 -11.74 6.25 -37.49
C GLU A 210 -11.95 6.90 -36.11
N LEU A 211 -11.96 8.23 -36.04
CA LEU A 211 -12.20 8.99 -34.83
C LEU A 211 -13.68 8.92 -34.40
N PRO A 212 -13.96 8.85 -33.09
CA PRO A 212 -15.33 8.99 -32.60
C PRO A 212 -15.95 10.34 -32.98
N ASN A 213 -17.28 10.38 -33.14
CA ASN A 213 -18.00 11.62 -33.45
C ASN A 213 -17.74 12.70 -32.40
N GLY A 214 -17.40 13.92 -32.84
CA GLY A 214 -17.08 15.05 -31.95
C GLY A 214 -15.63 15.07 -31.46
N TYR A 215 -14.74 14.30 -32.08
CA TYR A 215 -13.32 14.28 -31.77
C TYR A 215 -12.48 14.58 -33.01
N VAL A 216 -11.34 15.23 -32.80
CA VAL A 216 -10.34 15.58 -33.82
C VAL A 216 -8.95 15.22 -33.30
N PHE A 217 -7.95 15.27 -34.18
CA PHE A 217 -6.56 15.24 -33.75
C PHE A 217 -6.10 16.65 -33.36
N ASP A 218 -5.33 16.75 -32.29
CA ASP A 218 -4.61 17.98 -31.95
C ASP A 218 -3.34 18.15 -32.82
N LEU A 219 -2.56 19.19 -32.51
CA LEU A 219 -1.38 19.57 -33.30
C LEU A 219 -0.26 18.51 -33.29
N HIS A 220 -0.26 17.57 -32.34
CA HIS A 220 0.70 16.47 -32.29
C HIS A 220 0.06 15.11 -32.59
N GLY A 221 -1.22 15.07 -32.98
CA GLY A 221 -1.91 13.87 -33.42
C GLY A 221 -2.65 13.09 -32.32
N LEU A 222 -2.77 13.57 -31.08
CA LEU A 222 -3.62 12.91 -30.08
C LEU A 222 -5.08 13.32 -30.23
N ILE A 223 -5.98 12.44 -29.78
CA ILE A 223 -7.42 12.61 -29.93
C ILE A 223 -7.93 13.58 -28.87
N VAL A 224 -8.57 14.67 -29.28
CA VAL A 224 -9.16 15.69 -28.41
C VAL A 224 -10.63 15.94 -28.77
N PRO A 225 -11.47 16.36 -27.80
CA PRO A 225 -12.81 16.84 -28.12
C PRO A 225 -12.72 18.04 -29.06
N GLY A 226 -13.48 18.02 -30.15
CA GLY A 226 -13.50 19.08 -31.14
C GLY A 226 -14.90 19.30 -31.68
N GLN A 227 -15.29 20.56 -31.83
CA GLN A 227 -16.40 20.86 -32.73
C GLN A 227 -15.96 20.49 -34.15
N PRO A 228 -16.82 19.90 -34.99
CA PRO A 228 -16.51 19.72 -36.41
C PRO A 228 -16.39 21.11 -37.05
N THR A 229 -15.20 21.69 -36.97
CA THR A 229 -14.90 22.95 -37.64
C THR A 229 -14.89 22.68 -39.13
N VAL A 230 -15.85 23.27 -39.83
CA VAL A 230 -16.03 23.22 -41.28
C VAL A 230 -14.83 23.80 -42.05
N GLU A 231 -13.80 24.33 -41.37
CA GLU A 231 -12.73 25.12 -42.02
C GLU A 231 -11.30 24.53 -42.03
N LEU A 232 -11.04 23.35 -41.46
CA LEU A 232 -9.69 22.76 -41.50
C LEU A 232 -9.33 22.06 -42.84
N SER A 233 -10.26 22.01 -43.80
CA SER A 233 -10.03 21.44 -45.14
C SER A 233 -9.30 22.36 -46.13
N LYS A 234 -9.01 23.63 -45.77
CA LYS A 234 -8.33 24.58 -46.66
C LYS A 234 -6.79 24.61 -46.56
N ALA A 235 -6.18 24.01 -45.54
CA ALA A 235 -4.73 24.09 -45.34
C ALA A 235 -3.91 22.88 -45.83
N LEU A 236 -4.56 21.81 -46.33
CA LEU A 236 -3.87 20.57 -46.72
C LEU A 236 -4.10 20.10 -48.18
N HIS A 237 -4.73 20.92 -49.02
CA HIS A 237 -4.92 20.62 -50.45
C HIS A 237 -4.46 21.75 -51.35
N THR A 238 -3.14 21.91 -51.49
CA THR A 238 -2.53 22.49 -52.69
C THR A 238 -1.25 21.75 -53.03
N THR A 239 -1.38 20.57 -53.64
CA THR A 239 -0.47 20.10 -54.70
C THR A 239 -1.20 18.99 -55.46
N ASP A 240 -1.53 19.28 -56.71
CA ASP A 240 -2.18 18.40 -57.69
C ASP A 240 -1.15 17.39 -58.27
N PRO A 241 -1.49 16.11 -58.53
CA PRO A 241 -0.57 15.13 -59.09
C PRO A 241 -0.74 15.04 -60.61
N GLY A 242 0.28 15.49 -61.35
CA GLY A 242 0.35 15.38 -62.81
C GLY A 242 1.70 14.83 -63.30
N SER A 243 1.81 13.49 -63.36
CA SER A 243 2.51 12.69 -64.38
C SER A 243 3.66 13.32 -65.19
N LEU A 244 4.88 12.79 -65.03
CA LEU A 244 5.68 12.09 -66.08
C LEU A 244 7.11 11.80 -65.57
N GLY A 245 7.65 10.62 -65.93
CA GLY A 245 9.09 10.43 -66.18
C GLY A 245 9.91 9.63 -65.15
N GLU A 246 9.78 8.30 -65.23
CA GLU A 246 10.87 7.32 -65.35
C GLU A 246 12.21 7.47 -64.57
N ASN A 247 12.44 6.43 -63.75
CA ASN A 247 13.64 5.59 -63.68
C ASN A 247 15.01 6.14 -63.23
N CYS A 248 15.53 5.38 -62.25
CA CYS A 248 16.90 4.85 -62.14
C CYS A 248 17.90 5.52 -61.17
N ILE A 249 18.16 4.73 -60.12
CA ILE A 249 19.48 4.21 -59.72
C ILE A 249 20.32 5.01 -58.69
N SER A 250 20.50 4.32 -57.56
CA SER A 250 21.71 4.15 -56.73
C SER A 250 22.02 5.09 -55.55
N ASN A 251 22.05 4.40 -54.41
CA ASN A 251 23.15 4.28 -53.45
C ASN A 251 23.47 5.41 -52.47
N GLU A 252 23.29 5.03 -51.20
CA GLU A 252 24.28 5.03 -50.12
C GLU A 252 25.31 6.17 -50.07
N ARG A 253 25.27 6.95 -48.98
CA ARG A 253 26.20 6.78 -47.84
C ARG A 253 25.98 7.86 -46.78
N THR A 254 25.77 7.38 -45.56
CA THR A 254 26.32 7.82 -44.28
C THR A 254 27.16 9.11 -44.27
N VAL A 255 26.74 10.11 -43.47
CA VAL A 255 27.67 11.09 -42.88
C VAL A 255 27.30 11.33 -41.41
N ASN A 256 28.28 11.00 -40.56
CA ASN A 256 28.37 11.37 -39.16
C ASN A 256 28.74 12.86 -39.02
N ARG A 257 28.18 13.49 -37.98
CA ARG A 257 28.75 14.55 -37.11
C ARG A 257 29.80 15.49 -37.71
N SER A 258 29.53 16.80 -37.65
CA SER A 258 30.36 17.71 -36.82
C SER A 258 29.69 19.06 -36.58
N ARG A 259 30.04 19.65 -35.43
CA ARG A 259 29.68 20.98 -34.94
C ARG A 259 30.45 22.09 -35.66
N ARG A 260 29.86 23.29 -35.60
CA ARG A 260 30.39 24.57 -35.07
C ARG A 260 30.57 25.72 -36.08
N THR A 261 30.16 26.89 -35.57
CA THR A 261 30.42 28.30 -35.94
C THR A 261 29.81 28.74 -37.28
N ASP A 262 29.28 29.96 -37.48
CA ASP A 262 29.64 31.28 -36.96
C ASP A 262 28.46 32.26 -37.02
N ALA A 263 28.71 33.43 -36.43
CA ALA A 263 27.87 34.60 -36.23
C ALA A 263 27.47 35.38 -37.51
N GLY A 264 26.45 36.23 -37.31
CA GLY A 264 26.16 37.44 -38.11
C GLY A 264 24.65 37.69 -38.14
N SER A 265 24.03 38.83 -37.81
CA SER A 265 24.41 40.26 -37.78
C SER A 265 23.31 41.02 -38.57
N TYR A 266 22.59 41.91 -37.89
CA TYR A 266 21.72 43.02 -38.41
C TYR A 266 20.47 42.60 -39.24
N ASP A 267 19.32 43.29 -39.26
CA ASP A 267 19.00 44.69 -38.99
C ASP A 267 17.51 44.89 -38.60
N ILE A 268 17.28 46.00 -37.90
CA ILE A 268 15.99 46.62 -37.60
C ILE A 268 15.50 47.40 -38.83
N ILE A 269 14.23 47.26 -39.21
CA ILE A 269 13.52 48.26 -40.04
C ILE A 269 12.14 48.55 -39.44
N LEU A 270 11.88 49.86 -39.34
CA LEU A 270 10.72 50.55 -38.81
C LEU A 270 9.47 50.44 -39.71
N CYS A 271 8.31 50.58 -39.05
CA CYS A 271 6.95 50.91 -39.51
C CYS A 271 6.88 51.96 -40.66
N PRO A 272 5.77 52.08 -41.45
CA PRO A 272 4.54 52.70 -40.93
C PRO A 272 3.16 52.34 -41.55
N ASP A 273 2.15 52.72 -40.76
CA ASP A 273 0.88 53.41 -41.07
C ASP A 273 -0.41 52.72 -41.59
N GLN A 274 -1.44 52.90 -40.74
CA GLN A 274 -2.80 53.45 -40.97
C GLN A 274 -3.76 52.82 -41.99
N SER A 275 -4.95 52.41 -41.51
CA SER A 275 -6.20 53.19 -41.69
C SER A 275 -7.46 52.52 -41.12
N ASN A 276 -8.19 53.30 -40.31
CA ASN A 276 -9.66 53.47 -40.19
C ASN A 276 -10.64 52.34 -40.57
N ALA A 277 -11.58 52.03 -39.66
CA ALA A 277 -12.99 52.50 -39.77
C ALA A 277 -13.88 52.01 -38.60
N SER A 278 -14.83 52.86 -38.25
CA SER A 278 -15.72 52.86 -37.09
C SER A 278 -17.08 52.17 -37.32
N SER A 279 -17.70 51.64 -36.26
CA SER A 279 -19.16 51.54 -36.05
C SER A 279 -19.39 50.92 -34.64
N LEU A 280 -19.76 51.61 -33.55
CA LEU A 280 -20.97 52.38 -33.20
C LEU A 280 -22.29 51.58 -33.26
N VAL A 281 -22.66 50.91 -32.16
CA VAL A 281 -24.07 50.75 -31.74
C VAL A 281 -24.18 50.89 -30.21
N ARG A 282 -25.17 51.69 -29.81
CA ARG A 282 -25.50 52.21 -28.48
C ARG A 282 -26.19 51.19 -27.55
N CYS A 283 -26.08 51.54 -26.28
CA CYS A 283 -26.77 51.07 -25.09
C CYS A 283 -28.31 51.10 -25.14
N SER A 284 -28.95 50.30 -24.30
CA SER A 284 -30.16 50.69 -23.58
C SER A 284 -30.25 49.96 -22.23
N SER A 285 -30.37 50.81 -21.21
CA SER A 285 -30.62 50.59 -19.80
C SER A 285 -32.08 50.21 -19.50
N GLY A 286 -32.32 49.63 -18.32
CA GLY A 286 -33.64 49.43 -17.76
C GLY A 286 -33.57 49.00 -16.29
N ASP A 287 -33.54 49.99 -15.40
CA ASP A 287 -33.65 49.88 -13.94
C ASP A 287 -35.04 49.39 -13.47
N ALA A 288 -35.07 48.74 -12.30
CA ALA A 288 -36.11 48.93 -11.30
C ALA A 288 -35.63 48.47 -9.90
N HIS A 289 -35.47 49.45 -8.99
CA HIS A 289 -35.48 49.37 -7.52
C HIS A 289 -36.82 48.76 -7.00
N GLU A 290 -37.02 48.25 -5.78
CA GLU A 290 -36.88 48.91 -4.47
C GLU A 290 -36.97 47.92 -3.26
N HIS A 291 -36.22 48.28 -2.21
CA HIS A 291 -36.52 48.28 -0.76
C HIS A 291 -37.37 47.19 -0.08
N ASN A 292 -36.81 46.56 0.96
CA ASN A 292 -37.22 46.83 2.35
C ASN A 292 -36.34 46.13 3.43
N GLN A 293 -35.74 46.97 4.29
CA GLN A 293 -35.45 46.79 5.72
C GLN A 293 -35.97 48.09 6.39
N PRO A 294 -36.23 48.22 7.71
CA PRO A 294 -35.36 47.74 8.80
C PRO A 294 -36.03 47.48 10.19
N SER A 295 -35.17 47.33 11.22
CA SER A 295 -35.33 47.65 12.65
C SER A 295 -35.64 46.46 13.58
N SER A 296 -34.71 45.94 14.40
CA SER A 296 -33.98 46.47 15.58
C SER A 296 -34.77 46.36 16.91
N ILE A 297 -34.16 45.77 17.97
CA ILE A 297 -33.96 46.32 19.34
C ILE A 297 -33.87 45.25 20.48
N LEU A 298 -32.77 45.39 21.28
CA LEU A 298 -32.45 45.02 22.69
C LEU A 298 -32.75 43.57 23.20
N GLU A 299 -32.00 42.93 24.11
CA GLU A 299 -31.44 43.44 25.37
C GLU A 299 -30.38 42.50 26.03
N THR A 300 -29.53 43.13 26.82
CA THR A 300 -28.49 42.72 27.79
C THR A 300 -28.77 41.51 28.71
N THR A 301 -27.72 40.73 29.05
CA THR A 301 -27.28 40.55 30.45
C THR A 301 -25.85 39.97 30.58
N LYS A 302 -25.03 40.64 31.39
CA LYS A 302 -23.76 40.16 31.98
C LYS A 302 -24.06 39.33 33.24
N ILE A 303 -23.32 38.25 33.48
CA ILE A 303 -23.03 37.76 34.85
C ILE A 303 -21.55 37.37 34.98
N VAL A 304 -20.99 37.86 36.09
CA VAL A 304 -19.64 37.77 36.64
C VAL A 304 -19.51 36.51 37.52
N GLY A 305 -18.32 35.90 37.61
CA GLY A 305 -17.98 34.96 38.68
C GLY A 305 -16.75 34.11 38.34
N SER A 306 -15.52 34.60 38.58
CA SER A 306 -14.74 34.41 39.81
C SER A 306 -13.97 33.07 39.87
N VAL A 307 -12.65 33.22 39.71
CA VAL A 307 -11.56 32.32 40.06
C VAL A 307 -11.58 31.97 41.57
N PRO A 308 -11.04 30.81 41.98
CA PRO A 308 -9.94 30.90 42.94
C PRO A 308 -8.74 30.02 42.57
N THR A 309 -7.61 30.69 42.49
CA THR A 309 -6.25 30.22 42.68
C THR A 309 -6.09 29.76 44.13
N SER A 310 -5.45 28.61 44.36
CA SER A 310 -4.74 28.37 45.62
C SER A 310 -3.40 27.70 45.33
N GLN A 311 -2.36 28.51 45.45
CA GLN A 311 -1.00 28.08 45.70
C GLN A 311 -0.91 27.45 47.10
N GLY A 312 0.00 26.48 47.24
CA GLY A 312 0.41 25.93 48.53
C GLY A 312 1.75 25.23 48.37
N GLU A 313 2.83 26.01 48.49
CA GLU A 313 4.19 25.52 48.75
C GLU A 313 4.28 24.99 50.19
N GLY A 314 5.10 23.96 50.43
CA GLY A 314 5.45 23.53 51.79
C GLY A 314 6.12 22.15 51.87
N PRO A 315 7.42 22.06 52.20
CA PRO A 315 8.25 20.85 52.04
C PRO A 315 8.31 19.98 53.31
N VAL A 316 8.34 18.65 53.18
CA VAL A 316 8.78 17.74 54.25
C VAL A 316 9.45 16.47 53.67
N GLN A 317 10.75 16.35 53.91
CA GLN A 317 11.51 15.10 54.10
C GLN A 317 12.38 15.32 55.36
N PRO A 318 13.01 14.30 56.01
CA PRO A 318 13.16 12.89 55.63
C PRO A 318 12.84 11.89 56.76
N GLY A 319 12.66 10.61 56.40
CA GLY A 319 12.51 9.49 57.33
C GLY A 319 13.24 8.24 56.83
N ILE A 320 14.37 7.97 57.48
CA ILE A 320 15.30 6.85 57.31
C ILE A 320 14.63 5.50 57.63
N SER A 321 14.86 4.45 56.82
CA SER A 321 15.40 3.19 57.37
C SER A 321 15.94 2.23 56.31
N ARG A 322 17.11 1.69 56.65
CA ARG A 322 17.93 0.70 55.95
C ARG A 322 17.36 -0.70 56.14
N ALA A 323 17.52 -1.57 55.14
CA ALA A 323 17.84 -2.98 55.36
C ALA A 323 18.84 -3.42 54.28
N CYS A 324 20.10 -3.48 54.69
CA CYS A 324 21.19 -4.08 53.95
C CYS A 324 21.24 -5.56 54.37
N VAL A 325 21.18 -6.49 53.42
CA VAL A 325 21.54 -7.88 53.65
C VAL A 325 22.78 -8.17 52.83
N THR A 326 23.88 -8.35 53.56
CA THR A 326 25.18 -8.81 53.07
C THR A 326 25.25 -10.32 53.30
N ILE A 327 25.48 -11.14 52.27
CA ILE A 327 26.05 -12.50 52.43
C ILE A 327 27.07 -12.76 51.32
N SER A 328 28.32 -12.57 51.72
CA SER A 328 29.57 -13.31 51.42
C SER A 328 29.83 -13.98 50.06
N ASN A 329 30.97 -13.55 49.50
CA ASN A 329 31.88 -14.30 48.63
C ASN A 329 32.31 -15.66 49.23
N SER A 330 32.47 -16.65 48.36
CA SER A 330 33.48 -17.70 48.51
C SER A 330 34.05 -18.03 47.13
N ASN A 331 35.31 -17.64 46.92
CA ASN A 331 36.20 -18.29 45.97
C ASN A 331 36.35 -19.75 46.36
N ASP A 332 36.46 -20.65 45.37
CA ASP A 332 37.51 -21.67 45.32
C ASP A 332 37.40 -22.45 44.00
N SER A 333 38.41 -22.29 43.14
CA SER A 333 38.82 -23.32 42.17
C SER A 333 39.68 -24.36 42.89
N PRO A 334 39.72 -25.60 42.39
CA PRO A 334 40.98 -26.00 41.75
C PRO A 334 40.83 -26.91 40.52
N ASP A 335 41.92 -26.95 39.77
CA ASP A 335 42.27 -27.86 38.68
C ASP A 335 41.98 -29.34 38.94
N ALA A 336 41.65 -30.10 37.89
CA ALA A 336 42.39 -31.32 37.51
C ALA A 336 41.87 -31.96 36.21
N SER A 337 42.85 -32.31 35.40
CA SER A 337 42.89 -33.21 34.24
C SER A 337 42.09 -34.52 34.34
N SER A 338 41.54 -34.99 33.21
CA SER A 338 41.85 -36.33 32.65
C SER A 338 41.12 -36.61 31.34
N ALA A 339 41.88 -36.96 30.30
CA ALA A 339 41.41 -37.71 29.13
C ALA A 339 40.94 -39.13 29.53
N PRO A 340 40.25 -39.86 28.64
CA PRO A 340 41.00 -40.93 27.97
C PRO A 340 40.68 -41.15 26.48
N THR A 341 41.66 -41.81 25.90
CA THR A 341 41.83 -42.41 24.57
C THR A 341 40.79 -43.44 24.12
N ASN A 342 40.51 -43.42 22.81
CA ASN A 342 40.37 -44.51 21.84
C ASN A 342 40.06 -45.94 22.33
N LEU A 343 39.09 -46.60 21.68
CA LEU A 343 39.29 -47.94 21.10
C LEU A 343 38.25 -48.28 20.01
N SER A 344 38.79 -48.76 18.91
CA SER A 344 38.16 -49.36 17.73
C SER A 344 37.79 -50.82 18.01
N SER A 345 36.68 -51.31 17.43
CA SER A 345 36.57 -52.71 17.00
C SER A 345 35.39 -52.95 16.03
N ASN A 346 35.75 -53.21 14.77
CA ASN A 346 35.29 -54.29 13.86
C ASN A 346 33.87 -54.91 13.98
N GLY A 347 33.23 -55.05 12.81
CA GLY A 347 31.91 -55.67 12.57
C GLY A 347 31.82 -57.20 12.75
N PRO A 348 30.77 -57.85 12.20
CA PRO A 348 30.90 -58.33 10.83
C PRO A 348 29.63 -58.33 9.95
N VAL A 349 29.93 -58.54 8.68
CA VAL A 349 29.12 -58.84 7.49
C VAL A 349 28.21 -60.07 7.64
N MET A 350 27.00 -60.04 7.05
CA MET A 350 26.40 -61.23 6.44
C MET A 350 25.57 -60.89 5.19
N GLN A 351 25.93 -61.56 4.09
CA GLN A 351 25.21 -61.68 2.81
C GLN A 351 24.21 -62.84 2.86
N SER A 352 23.15 -62.80 2.04
CA SER A 352 22.54 -63.94 1.29
C SER A 352 21.15 -63.53 0.75
N ALA A 353 20.99 -63.32 -0.57
CA ALA A 353 20.41 -64.22 -1.58
C ALA A 353 18.86 -64.29 -1.56
N VAL A 354 18.17 -63.71 -2.55
CA VAL A 354 17.67 -64.32 -3.81
C VAL A 354 16.77 -65.54 -3.57
N HIS A 355 15.48 -65.45 -3.92
CA HIS A 355 14.75 -66.40 -4.79
C HIS A 355 13.29 -65.94 -5.04
N SER A 356 12.93 -65.80 -6.31
CA SER A 356 11.55 -65.76 -6.82
C SER A 356 10.87 -67.14 -6.69
N PRO A 357 9.55 -67.23 -6.90
CA PRO A 357 9.11 -68.05 -8.03
C PRO A 357 7.90 -67.50 -8.82
N THR A 358 8.05 -67.61 -10.13
CA THR A 358 7.08 -67.82 -11.23
C THR A 358 6.19 -69.07 -10.94
N CYS A 359 4.99 -69.35 -11.47
CA CYS A 359 4.25 -68.98 -12.68
C CYS A 359 2.85 -69.68 -12.65
N ILE A 360 1.97 -69.37 -13.62
CA ILE A 360 1.01 -70.26 -14.35
C ILE A 360 -0.53 -70.09 -14.13
N LYS A 361 -1.17 -69.65 -15.25
CA LYS A 361 -2.48 -70.00 -15.89
C LYS A 361 -3.79 -69.20 -15.63
N ASP A 362 -4.12 -68.40 -16.65
CA ASP A 362 -5.38 -68.19 -17.41
C ASP A 362 -6.43 -69.36 -17.39
N PRO A 363 -7.72 -69.21 -17.84
CA PRO A 363 -8.20 -68.28 -18.89
C PRO A 363 -9.65 -67.70 -18.82
N ALA A 364 -9.87 -66.68 -19.69
CA ALA A 364 -11.01 -66.42 -20.58
C ALA A 364 -12.43 -66.11 -20.05
N THR A 365 -12.98 -64.95 -20.46
CA THR A 365 -14.19 -64.90 -21.32
C THR A 365 -14.25 -63.59 -22.14
N GLN A 366 -14.49 -63.74 -23.45
CA GLN A 366 -14.87 -62.70 -24.45
C GLN A 366 -16.30 -62.16 -24.12
N VAL A 367 -16.83 -61.03 -24.60
CA VAL A 367 -17.11 -60.58 -26.00
C VAL A 367 -17.47 -59.04 -25.99
N PRO A 368 -17.84 -58.34 -27.11
CA PRO A 368 -17.17 -57.10 -27.53
C PRO A 368 -18.11 -55.86 -27.65
N LEU A 369 -17.57 -54.68 -27.94
CA LEU A 369 -18.25 -53.74 -28.84
C LEU A 369 -17.28 -52.74 -29.49
N GLU A 370 -17.45 -52.58 -30.80
CA GLU A 370 -16.72 -51.71 -31.72
C GLU A 370 -17.06 -50.21 -31.53
N ARG A 371 -16.09 -49.31 -31.78
CA ARG A 371 -16.08 -48.35 -32.92
C ARG A 371 -15.01 -47.25 -32.76
N THR A 372 -14.03 -47.33 -33.65
CA THR A 372 -13.46 -46.28 -34.53
C THR A 372 -13.61 -44.79 -34.16
N ALA A 373 -12.47 -44.08 -33.99
CA ALA A 373 -12.06 -42.93 -34.83
C ALA A 373 -10.76 -42.22 -34.34
N GLN A 374 -9.84 -42.06 -35.31
CA GLN A 374 -9.01 -40.87 -35.59
C GLN A 374 -7.70 -40.58 -34.83
N THR A 375 -6.64 -41.08 -35.47
CA THR A 375 -5.23 -40.69 -35.39
C THR A 375 -4.98 -39.41 -36.22
N VAL A 376 -4.98 -38.21 -35.63
CA VAL A 376 -4.42 -36.98 -36.28
C VAL A 376 -3.68 -36.04 -35.30
N GLU A 377 -3.90 -36.08 -33.98
CA GLU A 377 -3.36 -35.09 -33.04
C GLU A 377 -1.83 -35.20 -32.74
N SER A 378 -1.18 -36.33 -33.00
CA SER A 378 0.18 -36.60 -32.49
C SER A 378 1.32 -35.85 -33.21
N ARG A 379 1.08 -35.31 -34.42
CA ARG A 379 2.13 -34.64 -35.22
C ARG A 379 2.18 -33.11 -35.07
N ARG A 380 1.24 -32.49 -34.37
CA ARG A 380 1.19 -31.02 -34.17
C ARG A 380 1.94 -30.58 -32.90
N SER A 381 1.99 -31.42 -31.86
CA SER A 381 2.63 -31.09 -30.57
C SER A 381 4.15 -31.10 -30.60
N SER A 382 4.79 -31.86 -31.49
CA SER A 382 6.26 -31.94 -31.56
C SER A 382 6.92 -30.74 -32.26
N ARG A 383 6.19 -29.98 -33.10
CA ARG A 383 6.72 -28.76 -33.75
C ARG A 383 6.61 -27.50 -32.87
N ILE A 384 5.68 -27.46 -31.91
CA ILE A 384 5.52 -26.32 -30.99
C ILE A 384 6.55 -26.38 -29.85
N ALA A 385 6.95 -27.59 -29.42
CA ALA A 385 7.98 -27.77 -28.39
C ALA A 385 9.39 -27.38 -28.88
N ALA A 386 9.73 -27.67 -30.14
CA ALA A 386 11.04 -27.31 -30.71
C ALA A 386 11.23 -25.80 -30.94
N GLY A 387 10.14 -25.05 -31.15
CA GLY A 387 10.19 -23.60 -31.34
C GLY A 387 10.39 -22.80 -30.04
N LYS A 388 9.97 -23.35 -28.88
CA LYS A 388 10.11 -22.67 -27.58
C LYS A 388 11.50 -22.83 -26.95
N GLN A 389 12.21 -23.92 -27.24
CA GLN A 389 13.58 -24.15 -26.75
C GLN A 389 14.60 -23.18 -27.38
N ALA A 390 14.43 -22.85 -28.68
CA ALA A 390 15.35 -21.96 -29.41
C ALA A 390 15.26 -20.47 -28.98
N VAL A 391 14.15 -20.05 -28.37
CA VAL A 391 13.96 -18.68 -27.86
C VAL A 391 14.62 -18.49 -26.49
N TYR A 392 14.73 -19.55 -25.69
CA TYR A 392 15.34 -19.51 -24.36
C TYR A 392 16.88 -19.50 -24.39
N GLU A 393 17.52 -20.18 -25.35
CA GLU A 393 19.00 -20.17 -25.47
C GLU A 393 19.57 -18.85 -26.03
N SER A 394 18.76 -18.10 -26.78
CA SER A 394 19.15 -16.78 -27.31
C SER A 394 19.20 -15.69 -26.21
N ALA A 395 18.28 -15.76 -25.23
CA ALA A 395 18.23 -14.83 -24.09
C ALA A 395 19.36 -15.07 -23.08
N ALA A 396 19.73 -16.33 -22.83
CA ALA A 396 20.81 -16.70 -21.90
C ALA A 396 22.22 -16.31 -22.40
N THR A 397 22.40 -16.18 -23.72
CA THR A 397 23.69 -15.82 -24.33
C THR A 397 23.95 -14.30 -24.31
N THR A 398 22.88 -13.48 -24.26
CA THR A 398 22.98 -12.02 -24.26
C THR A 398 23.33 -11.45 -22.87
N LEU A 399 22.96 -12.14 -21.78
CA LEU A 399 23.28 -11.73 -20.40
C LEU A 399 24.71 -12.04 -19.94
N ARG A 400 25.47 -12.89 -20.65
CA ARG A 400 26.88 -13.19 -20.31
C ARG A 400 27.91 -12.23 -20.92
N ARG A 401 27.49 -11.25 -21.73
CA ARG A 401 28.42 -10.40 -22.51
C ARG A 401 28.58 -8.94 -22.03
N THR A 402 27.91 -8.53 -20.96
CA THR A 402 28.03 -7.15 -20.40
C THR A 402 28.82 -7.03 -19.09
N SER A 403 29.37 -8.12 -18.55
CA SER A 403 30.20 -8.09 -17.33
C SER A 403 31.70 -8.12 -17.64
N ARG A 404 32.25 -7.09 -18.30
CA ARG A 404 33.69 -6.84 -18.32
C ARG A 404 34.02 -5.41 -18.74
N THR A 405 34.17 -4.51 -17.77
CA THR A 405 35.23 -3.49 -17.66
C THR A 405 34.81 -2.36 -16.73
N THR A 406 35.33 -2.33 -15.50
CA THR A 406 35.73 -1.07 -14.84
C THR A 406 36.72 -1.39 -13.72
N LYS A 407 37.93 -0.89 -13.88
CA LYS A 407 39.03 -0.93 -12.89
C LYS A 407 38.77 0.09 -11.78
N THR A 408 38.91 -0.39 -10.54
CA THR A 408 39.45 0.25 -9.33
C THR A 408 39.74 1.76 -9.34
N LYS A 409 39.10 2.49 -8.41
CA LYS A 409 39.73 3.56 -7.59
C LYS A 409 39.05 3.62 -6.21
N THR A 410 39.87 3.56 -5.17
CA THR A 410 39.54 3.68 -3.73
C THR A 410 39.26 5.13 -3.31
N PRO A 411 38.63 5.36 -2.14
CA PRO A 411 37.91 6.59 -1.81
C PRO A 411 38.73 7.57 -0.96
N ASN A 412 38.32 8.83 -0.97
CA ASN A 412 38.60 9.76 0.12
C ASN A 412 37.29 10.26 0.74
N SER A 413 37.34 10.32 2.06
CA SER A 413 36.33 10.69 3.05
C SER A 413 35.65 12.03 2.80
N GLU A 414 34.37 12.14 3.16
CA GLU A 414 33.93 13.03 4.24
C GLU A 414 32.49 12.72 4.67
N ASN A 415 32.34 12.67 6.00
CA ASN A 415 31.18 12.23 6.74
C ASN A 415 30.32 13.46 7.08
N ARG A 416 29.05 13.51 6.64
CA ARG A 416 28.06 14.47 7.14
C ARG A 416 26.71 13.79 7.35
N ASN A 417 26.21 13.95 8.57
CA ASN A 417 24.90 13.57 9.09
C ASN A 417 23.76 13.79 8.07
N ASN A 418 23.10 12.71 7.67
CA ASN A 418 21.79 12.75 7.05
C ASN A 418 20.83 11.91 7.91
N GLN A 419 20.00 12.58 8.70
CA GLN A 419 18.74 12.00 9.16
C GLN A 419 17.81 11.79 7.96
N PRO A 420 17.10 10.66 7.85
CA PRO A 420 16.10 10.47 6.82
C PRO A 420 14.87 11.34 7.14
N LYS A 421 14.57 12.33 6.28
CA LYS A 421 13.29 13.04 6.30
C LYS A 421 12.22 12.14 5.67
N ALA A 422 11.13 11.94 6.40
CA ALA A 422 9.95 11.21 5.93
C ALA A 422 9.43 11.81 4.60
N ASN A 423 9.19 10.94 3.61
CA ASN A 423 8.67 11.32 2.31
C ASN A 423 7.18 11.64 2.41
N GLU A 424 6.78 12.88 2.07
CA GLU A 424 5.35 13.22 1.95
C GLU A 424 4.74 12.76 0.60
N PRO A 425 3.45 12.37 0.60
CA PRO A 425 2.75 11.83 -0.57
C PRO A 425 2.45 12.89 -1.65
N SER A 426 2.46 12.48 -2.92
CA SER A 426 2.37 13.37 -4.11
C SER A 426 0.98 13.98 -4.36
N SER A 427 0.87 15.01 -5.22
CA SER A 427 -0.40 15.70 -5.54
C SER A 427 -1.50 14.82 -6.17
N ASP A 428 -1.13 13.80 -6.93
CA ASP A 428 -2.10 12.80 -7.42
C ASP A 428 -2.60 11.94 -6.28
N THR A 429 -1.72 11.58 -5.35
CA THR A 429 -2.07 10.95 -4.08
C THR A 429 -2.97 11.86 -3.26
N GLN A 430 -2.92 13.19 -3.43
CA GLN A 430 -3.75 14.16 -2.71
C GLN A 430 -5.15 14.36 -3.32
N SER A 431 -5.32 14.38 -4.65
CA SER A 431 -6.65 14.39 -5.29
C SER A 431 -7.39 13.07 -5.07
N GLU A 432 -6.64 11.98 -5.18
CA GLU A 432 -7.06 10.66 -4.73
C GLU A 432 -7.40 10.71 -3.23
N GLN A 433 -6.49 11.12 -2.32
CA GLN A 433 -6.78 11.31 -0.89
C GLN A 433 -7.96 12.24 -0.61
N GLN A 434 -8.27 13.21 -1.48
CA GLN A 434 -9.42 14.10 -1.33
C GLN A 434 -10.72 13.39 -1.71
N GLN A 435 -10.76 12.65 -2.82
CA GLN A 435 -11.89 11.78 -3.14
C GLN A 435 -12.05 10.68 -2.08
N TYR A 436 -10.94 10.20 -1.52
CA TYR A 436 -10.91 9.22 -0.44
C TYR A 436 -11.50 9.84 0.82
N GLY A 437 -11.01 11.02 1.22
CA GLY A 437 -11.49 11.78 2.36
C GLY A 437 -12.98 12.06 2.27
N LEU A 438 -13.50 12.40 1.07
CA LEU A 438 -14.95 12.59 0.88
C LEU A 438 -15.75 11.29 1.00
N ALA A 439 -15.29 10.18 0.40
CA ALA A 439 -15.97 8.90 0.51
C ALA A 439 -15.95 8.36 1.95
N LEU A 440 -14.80 8.46 2.62
CA LEU A 440 -14.61 8.09 4.02
C LEU A 440 -15.47 8.96 4.94
N ALA A 441 -15.47 10.28 4.77
CA ALA A 441 -16.31 11.19 5.55
C ALA A 441 -17.81 10.87 5.42
N ARG A 442 -18.27 10.51 4.21
CA ARG A 442 -19.66 10.07 3.99
C ARG A 442 -19.96 8.75 4.70
N ILE A 443 -19.05 7.78 4.63
CA ILE A 443 -19.23 6.49 5.32
C ILE A 443 -19.25 6.70 6.83
N SER A 444 -18.31 7.47 7.39
CA SER A 444 -18.28 7.81 8.82
C SER A 444 -19.54 8.54 9.26
N GLN A 445 -20.05 9.49 8.46
CA GLN A 445 -21.31 10.16 8.74
C GLN A 445 -22.48 9.17 8.81
N LEU A 446 -22.62 8.31 7.79
CA LEU A 446 -23.70 7.31 7.73
C LEU A 446 -23.57 6.26 8.84
N ALA A 447 -22.35 5.85 9.18
CA ALA A 447 -22.11 4.93 10.28
C ALA A 447 -22.48 5.56 11.63
N GLY A 448 -22.15 6.84 11.84
CA GLY A 448 -22.60 7.59 13.02
C GLY A 448 -24.12 7.76 13.11
N GLU A 449 -24.84 7.78 11.99
CA GLU A 449 -26.31 7.70 11.97
C GLU A 449 -26.82 6.30 12.34
N LEU A 450 -26.12 5.25 11.89
CA LEU A 450 -26.49 3.85 12.15
C LEU A 450 -26.35 3.50 13.64
N ASP A 451 -25.31 4.01 14.28
CA ASP A 451 -25.09 3.85 15.73
C ASP A 451 -26.22 4.51 16.54
N LYS A 452 -26.70 5.69 16.10
CA LYS A 452 -27.83 6.38 16.74
C LYS A 452 -29.13 5.58 16.63
N CYS A 453 -29.44 5.02 15.45
CA CYS A 453 -30.62 4.18 15.27
C CYS A 453 -30.58 2.92 16.15
N SER A 454 -29.40 2.27 16.25
CA SER A 454 -29.24 1.05 17.05
C SER A 454 -29.44 1.28 18.56
N SER A 455 -29.19 2.51 19.05
CA SER A 455 -29.37 2.86 20.47
C SER A 455 -30.82 3.05 20.91
N LEU A 456 -31.78 3.12 19.97
CA LEU A 456 -33.21 3.32 20.28
C LEU A 456 -33.98 2.03 20.56
N ASP A 457 -33.39 0.86 20.23
CA ASP A 457 -34.03 -0.45 20.35
C ASP A 457 -33.69 -1.21 21.65
N GLU A 458 -32.96 -0.60 22.59
CA GLU A 458 -32.73 -1.19 23.91
C GLU A 458 -34.00 -1.12 24.79
N VAL A 459 -34.91 -2.06 24.55
CA VAL A 459 -35.96 -2.40 25.52
C VAL A 459 -35.26 -2.96 26.78
N PRO A 460 -35.51 -2.41 27.98
CA PRO A 460 -34.86 -2.86 29.20
C PRO A 460 -35.19 -4.34 29.47
N VAL A 461 -34.19 -5.20 29.33
CA VAL A 461 -34.27 -6.61 29.67
C VAL A 461 -34.42 -6.73 31.19
N ALA A 462 -35.58 -7.22 31.63
CA ALA A 462 -35.85 -7.48 33.03
C ALA A 462 -34.85 -8.48 33.64
N PRO A 463 -34.45 -8.31 34.92
CA PRO A 463 -33.42 -9.14 35.53
C PRO A 463 -33.92 -10.58 35.74
N ASP A 464 -33.30 -11.55 35.06
CA ASP A 464 -33.55 -12.98 35.22
C ASP A 464 -32.95 -13.46 36.57
N LYS A 465 -33.82 -13.71 37.55
CA LYS A 465 -33.45 -14.31 38.84
C LYS A 465 -33.20 -15.80 38.63
N ARG A 466 -31.94 -16.21 38.49
CA ARG A 466 -31.57 -17.63 38.62
C ARG A 466 -30.75 -17.93 39.88
N ARG A 467 -31.24 -19.01 40.50
CA ARG A 467 -30.94 -19.58 41.81
C ARG A 467 -29.65 -20.39 41.72
N ALA A 468 -28.69 -20.10 42.59
CA ALA A 468 -27.47 -20.88 42.73
C ALA A 468 -27.75 -22.20 43.48
N THR A 469 -27.32 -23.32 42.92
CA THR A 469 -27.15 -24.59 43.64
C THR A 469 -25.67 -24.95 43.62
N SER A 470 -25.05 -24.87 44.80
CA SER A 470 -23.67 -25.27 45.07
C SER A 470 -23.57 -26.80 45.17
N VAL A 471 -22.57 -27.39 44.50
CA VAL A 471 -22.07 -28.74 44.79
C VAL A 471 -20.56 -28.63 45.10
N PRO A 472 -20.03 -29.36 46.10
CA PRO A 472 -18.66 -29.15 46.58
C PRO A 472 -17.61 -29.81 45.68
N LEU A 473 -16.48 -29.12 45.55
CA LEU A 473 -15.24 -29.62 44.97
C LEU A 473 -14.57 -30.62 45.93
N ASP A 474 -14.20 -31.77 45.39
CA ASP A 474 -13.28 -32.71 46.02
C ASP A 474 -11.90 -32.56 45.38
N VAL A 475 -10.88 -32.36 46.22
CA VAL A 475 -9.50 -32.06 45.85
C VAL A 475 -8.64 -33.20 46.36
N ASP A 476 -7.99 -33.96 45.47
CA ASP A 476 -6.61 -34.41 45.72
C ASP A 476 -5.91 -35.11 44.54
N LYS A 477 -4.59 -34.82 44.42
CA LYS A 477 -3.47 -35.66 43.88
C LYS A 477 -3.47 -36.04 42.38
N THR A 478 -2.39 -35.98 41.59
CA THR A 478 -0.93 -35.96 41.82
C THR A 478 -0.14 -35.71 40.51
N HIS A 479 1.00 -35.01 40.63
CA HIS A 479 2.33 -35.09 39.96
C HIS A 479 2.59 -35.54 38.49
N LYS A 480 3.51 -34.76 37.87
CA LYS A 480 4.64 -35.10 36.95
C LYS A 480 4.31 -35.69 35.56
N ARG A 481 4.51 -34.86 34.52
CA ARG A 481 5.15 -35.26 33.24
C ARG A 481 5.54 -34.01 32.41
N LEU A 482 6.83 -33.77 32.27
CA LEU A 482 7.43 -32.79 31.37
C LEU A 482 8.49 -33.56 30.56
N ARG A 483 8.09 -33.99 29.36
CA ARG A 483 8.88 -34.35 28.17
C ARG A 483 7.97 -35.13 27.21
N ASP A 484 8.05 -34.76 25.92
CA ASP A 484 7.24 -35.16 24.77
C ASP A 484 5.83 -34.56 24.65
N GLN A 485 5.76 -33.36 24.06
CA GLN A 485 4.58 -32.79 23.40
C GLN A 485 4.70 -32.96 21.87
N THR A 486 4.85 -34.19 21.40
CA THR A 486 4.60 -34.51 19.99
C THR A 486 3.29 -35.30 19.91
N VAL A 487 2.35 -34.75 19.13
CA VAL A 487 1.02 -35.30 18.79
C VAL A 487 -0.05 -35.09 19.87
N ILE A 488 -0.72 -33.93 19.80
CA ILE A 488 -2.03 -33.73 20.43
C ILE A 488 -3.08 -34.38 19.52
N GLY A 489 -3.51 -35.60 19.83
CA GLY A 489 -4.78 -36.13 19.31
C GLY A 489 -5.97 -35.34 19.88
N PRO A 490 -7.17 -35.44 19.28
CA PRO A 490 -8.31 -34.58 19.62
C PRO A 490 -8.80 -34.91 21.03
N ARG A 491 -8.34 -34.14 22.03
CA ARG A 491 -9.04 -34.05 23.31
C ARG A 491 -10.40 -33.44 23.00
N GLY A 492 -11.47 -34.07 23.47
CA GLY A 492 -12.84 -33.63 23.21
C GLY A 492 -12.97 -32.11 23.36
N PHE A 493 -13.25 -31.44 22.24
CA PHE A 493 -13.38 -29.99 22.20
C PHE A 493 -14.50 -29.58 23.14
N CYS A 494 -14.14 -28.87 24.21
CA CYS A 494 -15.12 -28.18 25.03
C CYS A 494 -15.30 -26.79 24.41
N PRO A 495 -16.42 -26.49 23.72
CA PRO A 495 -16.65 -25.18 23.10
C PRO A 495 -16.70 -24.02 24.10
N ASP A 496 -16.78 -24.35 25.40
CA ASP A 496 -16.74 -23.42 26.53
C ASP A 496 -15.35 -23.27 27.18
N ALA A 497 -14.33 -23.98 26.71
CA ALA A 497 -12.98 -23.83 27.24
C ALA A 497 -12.46 -22.41 27.01
N LEU A 498 -11.86 -21.84 28.05
CA LEU A 498 -11.12 -20.59 27.96
C LEU A 498 -9.67 -20.88 27.58
N PRO A 499 -9.04 -20.03 26.75
CA PRO A 499 -7.61 -20.14 26.47
C PRO A 499 -6.80 -20.14 27.77
N GLN A 500 -5.89 -21.11 27.91
CA GLN A 500 -5.01 -21.17 29.07
C GLN A 500 -3.78 -20.29 28.90
N CYS A 501 -3.54 -19.43 29.89
CA CYS A 501 -2.29 -18.71 30.06
C CYS A 501 -1.28 -19.61 30.80
N ASP A 502 -0.10 -19.83 30.21
CA ASP A 502 1.04 -20.42 30.93
C ASP A 502 2.14 -19.38 31.03
N SER A 503 1.97 -18.45 31.97
CA SER A 503 2.86 -17.30 32.11
C SER A 503 4.32 -17.70 32.35
N VAL A 504 4.58 -18.88 32.92
CA VAL A 504 5.95 -19.36 33.15
C VAL A 504 6.57 -19.83 31.84
N SER A 505 5.87 -20.71 31.10
CA SER A 505 6.34 -21.16 29.79
C SER A 505 6.50 -19.99 28.82
N ASP A 506 5.55 -19.05 28.83
CA ASP A 506 5.52 -17.91 27.93
C ASP A 506 6.68 -16.93 28.24
N GLN A 507 7.03 -16.74 29.51
CA GLN A 507 8.22 -15.99 29.92
C GLN A 507 9.53 -16.65 29.50
N VAL A 508 9.61 -17.99 29.60
CA VAL A 508 10.79 -18.74 29.13
C VAL A 508 10.95 -18.59 27.61
N TYR A 509 9.85 -18.70 26.86
CA TYR A 509 9.83 -18.48 25.42
C TYR A 509 10.30 -17.06 25.07
N LEU A 510 9.76 -16.03 25.75
CA LEU A 510 10.17 -14.64 25.54
C LEU A 510 11.65 -14.43 25.85
N ALA A 511 12.15 -14.96 26.98
CA ALA A 511 13.55 -14.82 27.36
C ALA A 511 14.49 -15.44 26.31
N GLN A 512 14.13 -16.60 25.76
CA GLN A 512 14.87 -17.23 24.68
C GLN A 512 14.81 -16.39 23.39
N ALA A 513 13.63 -15.88 23.03
CA ALA A 513 13.47 -15.02 21.86
C ALA A 513 14.29 -13.72 21.98
N VAL A 514 14.34 -13.11 23.16
CA VAL A 514 15.21 -11.94 23.43
C VAL A 514 16.68 -12.28 23.20
N SER A 515 17.13 -13.47 23.61
CA SER A 515 18.51 -13.93 23.36
C SER A 515 18.78 -14.06 21.87
N GLU A 516 17.93 -14.80 21.14
CA GLU A 516 18.09 -15.07 19.70
C GLU A 516 18.00 -13.77 18.85
N VAL A 517 17.06 -12.89 19.17
CA VAL A 517 16.91 -11.58 18.52
C VAL A 517 18.09 -10.67 18.85
N SER A 518 18.59 -10.69 20.10
CA SER A 518 19.76 -9.90 20.48
C SER A 518 21.03 -10.31 19.74
N GLU A 519 21.18 -11.59 19.38
CA GLU A 519 22.30 -12.05 18.55
C GLU A 519 22.19 -11.51 17.13
N ARG A 520 21.01 -11.61 16.51
CA ARG A 520 20.78 -11.12 15.16
C ARG A 520 20.89 -9.59 15.05
N ALA A 521 20.47 -8.85 16.07
CA ALA A 521 20.60 -7.40 16.12
C ALA A 521 22.06 -6.90 16.17
N LYS A 522 23.03 -7.75 16.53
CA LYS A 522 24.46 -7.40 16.51
C LYS A 522 25.07 -7.49 15.11
N ASP A 523 24.36 -8.07 14.15
CA ASP A 523 24.85 -8.19 12.79
C ASP A 523 24.91 -6.80 12.10
N ALA A 524 26.12 -6.38 11.74
CA ALA A 524 26.38 -5.11 11.06
C ALA A 524 26.21 -5.19 9.53
N SER A 525 25.70 -6.30 9.00
CA SER A 525 25.53 -6.53 7.55
C SER A 525 24.59 -5.54 6.87
N GLY A 526 23.76 -4.82 7.63
CA GLY A 526 22.66 -4.00 7.09
C GLY A 526 21.55 -4.86 6.47
N SER A 527 21.51 -6.15 6.80
CA SER A 527 20.45 -7.05 6.38
C SER A 527 19.10 -6.63 6.98
N ARG A 528 18.02 -7.01 6.31
CA ARG A 528 16.66 -6.81 6.80
C ARG A 528 16.45 -7.51 8.13
N GLY A 529 16.98 -8.72 8.28
CA GLY A 529 16.94 -9.49 9.51
C GLY A 529 17.57 -8.75 10.68
N ALA A 530 18.74 -8.13 10.47
CA ALA A 530 19.41 -7.32 11.48
C ALA A 530 18.57 -6.08 11.85
N ARG A 531 18.01 -5.38 10.85
CA ARG A 531 17.16 -4.20 11.06
C ARG A 531 15.87 -4.53 11.82
N THR A 532 15.16 -5.58 11.41
CA THR A 532 13.97 -6.10 12.11
C THR A 532 14.31 -6.51 13.54
N ALA A 533 15.43 -7.19 13.75
CA ALA A 533 15.88 -7.58 15.08
C ALA A 533 16.21 -6.36 15.96
N ALA A 534 16.86 -5.33 15.41
CA ALA A 534 17.16 -4.08 16.11
C ALA A 534 15.88 -3.33 16.52
N CYS A 535 14.86 -3.33 15.67
CA CYS A 535 13.54 -2.74 15.96
C CYS A 535 12.79 -3.53 17.05
N LEU A 536 12.76 -4.87 16.98
CA LEU A 536 12.04 -5.71 17.94
C LEU A 536 12.73 -5.84 19.29
N LEU A 537 14.06 -5.80 19.36
CA LEU A 537 14.80 -6.06 20.59
C LEU A 537 14.39 -5.17 21.79
N PRO A 538 14.29 -3.84 21.67
CA PRO A 538 13.84 -3.01 22.79
C PRO A 538 12.40 -3.34 23.21
N ILE A 539 11.52 -3.60 22.24
CA ILE A 539 10.13 -4.02 22.49
C ILE A 539 10.09 -5.33 23.29
N LEU A 540 10.80 -6.37 22.85
CA LEU A 540 10.79 -7.69 23.51
C LEU A 540 11.41 -7.66 24.91
N LYS A 541 12.39 -6.78 25.16
CA LYS A 541 12.98 -6.61 26.50
C LYS A 541 12.02 -5.96 27.49
N ASN A 542 11.15 -5.08 27.01
CA ASN A 542 10.33 -4.21 27.86
C ASN A 542 8.83 -4.58 27.85
N CYS A 543 8.39 -5.44 26.93
CA CYS A 543 7.00 -5.87 26.87
C CYS A 543 6.61 -6.67 28.12
N LYS A 544 5.33 -6.63 28.46
CA LYS A 544 4.78 -7.28 29.65
C LYS A 544 3.68 -8.26 29.27
N HIS A 545 3.41 -9.21 30.16
CA HIS A 545 2.22 -10.05 30.00
C HIS A 545 0.95 -9.18 30.06
N PRO A 546 -0.07 -9.41 29.23
CA PRO A 546 -1.30 -8.62 29.23
C PRO A 546 -2.08 -8.73 30.53
N ASN A 547 -2.72 -7.64 30.94
CA ASN A 547 -3.81 -7.70 31.91
C ASN A 547 -5.04 -8.36 31.28
N THR A 548 -5.47 -9.50 31.79
CA THR A 548 -6.66 -10.24 31.33
C THR A 548 -7.81 -10.22 32.35
N ASP A 549 -7.62 -9.53 33.48
CA ASP A 549 -8.62 -9.39 34.54
C ASP A 549 -9.10 -7.94 34.63
N ALA A 550 -10.40 -7.74 34.40
CA ALA A 550 -11.03 -6.43 34.46
C ALA A 550 -10.98 -5.81 35.87
N ASN A 551 -10.82 -6.64 36.91
CA ASN A 551 -10.65 -6.15 38.29
C ASN A 551 -9.26 -5.55 38.53
N CYS A 552 -8.28 -5.87 37.69
CA CYS A 552 -6.91 -5.35 37.77
C CYS A 552 -6.70 -4.10 36.89
N GLY A 553 -7.76 -3.54 36.33
CA GLY A 553 -7.75 -2.36 35.45
C GLY A 553 -8.19 -2.68 34.02
N ALA A 554 -7.84 -1.81 33.09
CA ALA A 554 -8.22 -1.98 31.69
C ALA A 554 -7.57 -3.24 31.08
N LEU A 555 -8.36 -4.05 30.36
CA LEU A 555 -7.95 -5.35 29.80
C LEU A 555 -7.03 -5.19 28.60
N ASP A 556 -5.79 -5.64 28.63
CA ASP A 556 -4.92 -5.59 27.45
C ASP A 556 -5.26 -6.68 26.41
N LEU A 557 -6.02 -7.72 26.81
CA LEU A 557 -6.37 -8.88 26.00
C LEU A 557 -7.68 -9.51 26.50
N HIS A 558 -8.55 -9.92 25.59
CA HIS A 558 -9.72 -10.73 25.90
C HIS A 558 -9.41 -12.23 25.77
N LEU A 559 -9.64 -13.00 26.83
CA LEU A 559 -9.65 -14.47 26.77
C LEU A 559 -11.09 -14.96 26.86
N MET A 560 -11.59 -15.59 25.79
CA MET A 560 -12.98 -16.00 25.70
C MET A 560 -13.12 -17.39 25.08
N SER A 561 -14.20 -18.10 25.46
CA SER A 561 -14.62 -19.29 24.71
C SER A 561 -15.21 -18.87 23.37
N GLY A 562 -15.27 -19.77 22.39
CA GLY A 562 -15.84 -19.46 21.08
C GLY A 562 -17.27 -18.92 21.17
N ILE A 563 -18.09 -19.48 22.06
CA ILE A 563 -19.48 -19.05 22.27
C ILE A 563 -19.54 -17.62 22.84
N ARG A 564 -18.71 -17.31 23.84
CA ARG A 564 -18.65 -15.97 24.44
C ARG A 564 -18.10 -14.94 23.46
N ALA A 565 -17.05 -15.29 22.73
CA ALA A 565 -16.47 -14.44 21.69
C ALA A 565 -17.51 -14.13 20.61
N LYS A 566 -18.28 -15.14 20.17
CA LYS A 566 -19.35 -14.94 19.18
C LYS A 566 -20.38 -13.93 19.67
N LYS A 567 -20.91 -14.15 20.88
CA LYS A 567 -21.92 -13.25 21.47
C LYS A 567 -21.37 -11.84 21.64
N PHE A 568 -20.11 -11.71 22.06
CA PHE A 568 -19.45 -10.42 22.21
C PHE A 568 -19.30 -9.71 20.86
N LEU A 569 -18.73 -10.37 19.85
CA LEU A 569 -18.49 -9.79 18.53
C LEU A 569 -19.78 -9.60 17.71
N ASP A 570 -20.89 -10.26 18.03
CA ASP A 570 -22.18 -10.01 17.37
C ASP A 570 -22.74 -8.60 17.68
N SER A 571 -22.29 -7.97 18.76
CA SER A 571 -22.80 -6.67 19.21
C SER A 571 -21.72 -5.63 19.48
N ASN A 572 -20.44 -6.01 19.45
CA ASN A 572 -19.34 -5.13 19.85
C ASN A 572 -18.15 -5.24 18.88
N THR A 573 -17.35 -4.18 18.87
CA THR A 573 -15.99 -4.17 18.30
C THR A 573 -14.99 -4.02 19.45
N PRO A 574 -14.10 -5.01 19.68
CA PRO A 574 -13.12 -4.91 20.73
C PRO A 574 -12.06 -3.85 20.42
N ASP A 575 -11.54 -3.22 21.48
CA ASP A 575 -10.44 -2.26 21.42
C ASP A 575 -9.06 -2.89 21.62
N VAL A 576 -9.03 -4.18 21.98
CA VAL A 576 -7.84 -5.00 22.21
C VAL A 576 -7.97 -6.38 21.58
N PRO A 577 -6.87 -7.11 21.35
CA PRO A 577 -6.95 -8.46 20.79
C PRO A 577 -7.84 -9.40 21.61
N LEU A 578 -8.39 -10.41 20.94
CA LEU A 578 -9.18 -11.46 21.55
C LEU A 578 -8.61 -12.82 21.18
N ILE A 579 -8.43 -13.71 22.15
CA ILE A 579 -8.02 -15.10 21.93
C ILE A 579 -9.14 -16.04 22.31
N THR A 580 -9.32 -17.05 21.46
CA THR A 580 -10.16 -18.23 21.70
C THR A 580 -9.35 -19.49 21.51
N GLU A 581 -9.87 -20.63 21.96
CA GLU A 581 -9.27 -21.93 21.76
C GLU A 581 -10.30 -22.90 21.15
N GLY A 582 -9.81 -23.85 20.36
CA GLY A 582 -10.63 -24.88 19.73
C GLY A 582 -11.59 -24.36 18.67
N GLN A 583 -11.17 -23.33 17.93
CA GLN A 583 -11.91 -22.79 16.78
C GLN A 583 -11.36 -23.28 15.42
N GLN A 584 -10.41 -24.20 15.46
CA GLN A 584 -9.90 -24.89 14.28
C GLN A 584 -10.97 -25.85 13.75
N VAL A 585 -11.49 -25.56 12.56
CA VAL A 585 -12.55 -26.35 11.91
C VAL A 585 -11.98 -27.48 11.06
N PHE A 586 -10.78 -27.29 10.49
CA PHE A 586 -10.13 -28.29 9.67
C PHE A 586 -9.39 -29.32 10.53
N GLU A 587 -9.69 -30.60 10.30
CA GLU A 587 -9.06 -31.73 10.97
C GLU A 587 -7.90 -32.25 10.11
N TRP A 588 -6.67 -32.09 10.59
CA TRP A 588 -5.48 -32.66 9.97
C TRP A 588 -5.41 -34.17 10.22
N ASP A 589 -4.80 -34.92 9.30
CA ASP A 589 -4.45 -36.32 9.54
C ASP A 589 -3.39 -36.39 10.65
N ASN A 590 -3.71 -37.09 11.74
CA ASN A 590 -2.82 -37.28 12.89
C ASN A 590 -1.55 -38.07 12.54
N ARG A 591 -1.42 -38.61 11.33
CA ARG A 591 -0.24 -39.37 10.87
C ARG A 591 0.90 -38.46 10.40
N GLU A 592 0.60 -37.24 9.95
CA GLU A 592 1.59 -36.32 9.38
C GLU A 592 1.66 -35.00 10.15
N LYS A 593 2.69 -34.21 9.87
CA LYS A 593 2.76 -32.82 10.33
C LYS A 593 1.78 -31.98 9.51
N ALA A 594 1.04 -31.08 10.12
CA ALA A 594 0.08 -30.22 9.41
C ALA A 594 0.73 -29.41 8.26
N ILE A 595 1.99 -28.99 8.40
CA ILE A 595 2.75 -28.35 7.30
C ILE A 595 2.86 -29.28 6.09
N ALA A 596 3.15 -30.57 6.30
CA ALA A 596 3.31 -31.54 5.22
C ALA A 596 1.98 -31.73 4.48
N GLU A 597 0.92 -32.01 5.22
CA GLU A 597 -0.42 -32.17 4.65
C GLU A 597 -0.90 -30.89 3.94
N PHE A 598 -0.66 -29.71 4.51
CA PHE A 598 -1.01 -28.44 3.87
C PHE A 598 -0.31 -28.27 2.51
N LEU A 599 0.98 -28.60 2.43
CA LEU A 599 1.73 -28.54 1.18
C LEU A 599 1.21 -29.56 0.16
N GLU A 600 0.67 -30.71 0.58
CA GLU A 600 -0.02 -31.65 -0.32
C GLU A 600 -1.33 -31.07 -0.85
N TRP A 601 -2.12 -30.40 0.00
CA TRP A 601 -3.37 -29.74 -0.41
C TRP A 601 -3.17 -28.66 -1.47
N ILE A 602 -2.03 -27.97 -1.46
CA ILE A 602 -1.67 -27.00 -2.50
C ILE A 602 -1.54 -27.69 -3.86
N GLY A 603 -0.91 -28.87 -3.89
CA GLY A 603 -0.81 -29.80 -5.03
C GLY A 603 -0.03 -29.33 -6.27
N ASP A 604 0.08 -28.03 -6.50
CA ASP A 604 0.70 -27.42 -7.69
C ASP A 604 2.03 -26.77 -7.35
N ASP A 605 3.11 -27.50 -7.62
CA ASP A 605 4.49 -27.10 -7.29
C ASP A 605 5.01 -25.96 -8.19
N ASP A 606 4.39 -25.72 -9.34
CA ASP A 606 4.81 -24.70 -10.31
C ASP A 606 4.28 -23.30 -9.96
N LYS A 607 3.30 -23.21 -9.04
CA LYS A 607 2.82 -21.91 -8.55
C LYS A 607 3.92 -21.19 -7.79
N THR A 608 3.94 -19.87 -7.90
CA THR A 608 4.92 -19.05 -7.20
C THR A 608 4.32 -18.31 -6.02
N VAL A 609 5.14 -18.04 -5.01
CA VAL A 609 4.78 -17.28 -3.82
C VAL A 609 5.92 -16.35 -3.41
N SER A 610 5.57 -15.23 -2.78
CA SER A 610 6.51 -14.31 -2.16
C SER A 610 7.06 -14.90 -0.86
N VAL A 611 8.38 -14.95 -0.72
CA VAL A 611 9.08 -15.44 0.46
C VAL A 611 9.95 -14.33 1.03
N GLN A 612 9.73 -13.98 2.30
CA GLN A 612 10.58 -13.05 3.02
C GLN A 612 11.83 -13.77 3.53
N ILE A 613 12.98 -13.13 3.32
CA ILE A 613 14.30 -13.69 3.61
C ILE A 613 15.12 -12.66 4.41
N PRO A 614 15.52 -12.96 5.66
CA PRO A 614 16.25 -12.03 6.53
C PRO A 614 17.57 -11.51 5.95
N SER A 615 18.32 -12.32 5.20
CA SER A 615 19.62 -11.92 4.63
C SER A 615 19.53 -10.87 3.52
N LEU A 616 18.33 -10.62 2.97
CA LEU A 616 18.13 -9.56 1.97
C LEU A 616 18.48 -8.19 2.53
N LYS A 617 18.86 -7.27 1.65
CA LYS A 617 19.17 -5.90 2.07
C LYS A 617 17.91 -5.19 2.58
N ALA A 618 18.08 -4.34 3.59
CA ALA A 618 16.97 -3.59 4.18
C ALA A 618 16.35 -2.56 3.21
N ASP A 619 17.11 -2.09 2.21
CA ASP A 619 16.69 -1.08 1.22
C ASP A 619 16.17 -1.69 -0.10
N SER A 620 16.20 -3.02 -0.26
CA SER A 620 15.68 -3.73 -1.43
C SER A 620 14.24 -4.21 -1.22
N CYS A 621 13.72 -4.97 -2.20
CA CYS A 621 12.48 -5.75 -2.03
C CYS A 621 12.57 -6.62 -0.76
N SER A 622 11.47 -6.75 -0.03
CA SER A 622 11.37 -7.52 1.21
C SER A 622 11.23 -9.02 0.99
N CYS A 623 10.94 -9.44 -0.24
CA CYS A 623 10.73 -10.82 -0.63
C CYS A 623 11.42 -11.18 -1.93
N GLU A 624 11.66 -12.48 -2.10
CA GLU A 624 11.96 -13.14 -3.37
C GLU A 624 10.77 -14.00 -3.80
N ILE A 625 10.65 -14.26 -5.10
CA ILE A 625 9.61 -15.14 -5.64
C ILE A 625 10.18 -16.54 -5.80
N HIS A 626 9.54 -17.52 -5.14
CA HIS A 626 9.89 -18.93 -5.22
C HIS A 626 8.72 -19.77 -5.70
N ASP A 627 9.00 -20.89 -6.37
CA ASP A 627 8.00 -21.89 -6.68
C ASP A 627 7.63 -22.71 -5.43
N LEU A 628 6.41 -23.25 -5.40
CA LEU A 628 5.91 -24.02 -4.25
C LEU A 628 6.64 -25.37 -4.10
N GLY A 629 7.24 -25.90 -5.16
CA GLY A 629 8.15 -27.05 -5.09
C GLY A 629 9.40 -26.76 -4.25
N GLN A 630 9.99 -25.58 -4.38
CA GLN A 630 11.12 -25.10 -3.56
C GLN A 630 10.69 -24.89 -2.11
N VAL A 631 9.54 -24.24 -1.89
CA VAL A 631 8.98 -24.05 -0.55
C VAL A 631 8.73 -25.40 0.12
N ARG A 632 8.09 -26.34 -0.56
CA ARG A 632 7.86 -27.70 -0.05
C ARG A 632 9.18 -28.38 0.29
N SER A 633 10.13 -28.39 -0.63
CA SER A 633 11.44 -29.03 -0.42
C SER A 633 12.16 -28.47 0.79
N ARG A 634 12.08 -27.15 1.00
CA ARG A 634 12.72 -26.48 2.14
C ARG A 634 12.03 -26.82 3.46
N PHE A 635 10.72 -26.63 3.54
CA PHE A 635 9.95 -26.85 4.78
C PHE A 635 9.92 -28.32 5.21
N LEU A 636 10.00 -29.27 4.27
CA LEU A 636 10.06 -30.70 4.57
C LEU A 636 11.48 -31.23 4.78
N SER A 637 12.51 -30.41 4.52
CA SER A 637 13.88 -30.78 4.85
C SER A 637 14.11 -30.81 6.36
N SER A 638 15.07 -31.61 6.82
CA SER A 638 15.45 -31.66 8.25
C SER A 638 16.50 -30.60 8.63
N ASN A 639 16.78 -29.63 7.74
CA ASN A 639 17.84 -28.66 7.94
C ASN A 639 17.27 -27.43 8.67
N ASN A 640 17.91 -27.07 9.78
CA ASN A 640 17.71 -25.75 10.37
C ASN A 640 18.63 -24.77 9.63
N GLU A 641 18.04 -23.87 8.85
CA GLU A 641 18.75 -22.83 8.12
C GLU A 641 18.92 -21.58 8.99
N ASP A 642 20.08 -20.93 8.93
CA ASP A 642 20.35 -19.67 9.66
C ASP A 642 19.66 -18.44 9.03
N ASP A 643 19.09 -18.61 7.83
CA ASP A 643 18.37 -17.61 7.05
C ASP A 643 16.92 -18.06 6.78
N PRO A 644 16.04 -18.01 7.80
CA PRO A 644 14.75 -18.68 7.77
C PRO A 644 13.78 -18.04 6.77
N TRP A 645 13.01 -18.86 6.06
CA TRP A 645 11.97 -18.42 5.13
C TRP A 645 10.66 -18.11 5.82
N ASN A 646 9.98 -17.06 5.36
CA ASN A 646 8.67 -16.67 5.85
C ASN A 646 7.72 -16.35 4.69
N VAL A 647 6.68 -17.17 4.58
CA VAL A 647 5.65 -17.12 3.54
C VAL A 647 4.37 -16.62 4.20
N LEU A 648 4.04 -15.34 3.98
CA LEU A 648 2.88 -14.70 4.59
C LEU A 648 1.66 -14.60 3.65
N ASP A 649 1.89 -14.66 2.33
CA ASP A 649 0.87 -14.42 1.31
C ASP A 649 0.55 -15.71 0.52
N CYS A 650 0.36 -16.83 1.23
CA CYS A 650 0.07 -18.12 0.60
C CYS A 650 -1.44 -18.34 0.50
N SER A 651 -1.94 -18.68 -0.71
CA SER A 651 -3.34 -19.05 -0.91
C SER A 651 -3.73 -20.23 -0.02
N CYS A 652 -4.93 -20.21 0.57
CA CYS A 652 -5.43 -21.33 1.37
C CYS A 652 -6.29 -22.30 0.51
N PRO A 653 -5.78 -23.51 0.18
CA PRO A 653 -6.57 -24.51 -0.55
C PRO A 653 -7.61 -25.22 0.35
N VAL A 654 -7.43 -25.14 1.67
CA VAL A 654 -8.22 -25.86 2.67
C VAL A 654 -9.64 -25.28 2.76
N PRO A 655 -10.70 -26.12 2.77
CA PRO A 655 -12.07 -25.65 2.89
C PRO A 655 -12.43 -25.22 4.33
N SER A 656 -13.37 -24.27 4.46
CA SER A 656 -14.09 -23.96 5.71
C SER A 656 -13.21 -23.57 6.91
N THR A 657 -12.28 -22.64 6.72
CA THR A 657 -11.31 -22.27 7.76
C THR A 657 -11.78 -21.15 8.71
N LEU A 658 -12.90 -20.48 8.41
CA LEU A 658 -13.40 -19.36 9.23
C LEU A 658 -13.80 -19.84 10.64
N PRO A 659 -13.23 -19.25 11.71
CA PRO A 659 -13.63 -19.53 13.08
C PRO A 659 -15.12 -19.28 13.31
N SER A 660 -15.79 -20.20 14.02
CA SER A 660 -17.26 -20.15 14.20
C SER A 660 -17.74 -18.86 14.90
N PHE A 661 -16.90 -18.29 15.77
CA PHE A 661 -17.20 -17.04 16.47
C PHE A 661 -17.19 -15.79 15.57
N LEU A 662 -16.64 -15.89 14.36
CA LEU A 662 -16.62 -14.84 13.33
C LEU A 662 -17.72 -15.00 12.26
N ALA A 663 -18.50 -16.09 12.31
CA ALA A 663 -19.60 -16.31 11.38
C ALA A 663 -20.85 -15.44 11.67
N GLY A 664 -20.81 -14.65 12.75
CA GLY A 664 -21.88 -13.74 13.16
C GLY A 664 -22.12 -12.62 12.16
N ARG A 665 -23.37 -12.15 12.02
CA ARG A 665 -23.75 -11.11 11.04
C ARG A 665 -22.91 -9.84 11.16
N ASN A 666 -22.50 -9.49 12.38
CA ASN A 666 -21.68 -8.31 12.62
C ASN A 666 -20.32 -8.42 11.91
N CYS A 667 -19.69 -9.60 11.85
CA CYS A 667 -18.37 -9.83 11.26
C CYS A 667 -18.38 -10.05 9.73
N GLN A 668 -19.53 -9.92 9.08
CA GLN A 668 -19.70 -10.25 7.66
C GLN A 668 -19.61 -9.04 6.72
N LEU A 669 -19.20 -7.86 7.19
CA LEU A 669 -19.19 -6.66 6.35
C LEU A 669 -18.27 -6.84 5.13
N LEU A 670 -17.09 -7.43 5.30
CA LEU A 670 -16.14 -7.64 4.19
C LEU A 670 -16.73 -8.54 3.09
N GLY A 671 -17.32 -9.69 3.46
CA GLY A 671 -18.00 -10.55 2.50
C GLY A 671 -19.19 -9.88 1.81
N ARG A 672 -19.90 -8.97 2.50
CA ARG A 672 -20.95 -8.15 1.88
C ARG A 672 -20.38 -7.12 0.90
N ILE A 673 -19.23 -6.53 1.20
CA ILE A 673 -18.51 -5.62 0.29
C ILE A 673 -18.10 -6.40 -0.96
N ARG A 674 -17.47 -7.58 -0.81
CA ARG A 674 -17.14 -8.49 -1.92
C ARG A 674 -18.35 -8.72 -2.81
N ASP A 675 -19.43 -9.25 -2.26
CA ASP A 675 -20.63 -9.60 -3.02
C ASP A 675 -21.18 -8.37 -3.78
N GLN A 676 -21.13 -7.21 -3.14
CA GLN A 676 -21.61 -5.96 -3.70
C GLN A 676 -20.70 -5.37 -4.80
N VAL A 677 -19.39 -5.61 -4.70
CA VAL A 677 -18.39 -5.25 -5.72
C VAL A 677 -18.49 -6.18 -6.92
N LEU A 678 -18.60 -7.48 -6.68
CA LEU A 678 -18.60 -8.51 -7.73
C LEU A 678 -19.95 -8.62 -8.45
N ASN A 679 -21.08 -8.48 -7.74
CA ASN A 679 -22.41 -8.73 -8.30
C ASN A 679 -23.17 -7.43 -8.63
N GLY A 680 -22.66 -6.28 -8.18
CA GLY A 680 -23.24 -4.98 -8.46
C GLY A 680 -24.66 -4.85 -7.88
N ARG A 681 -25.69 -4.89 -8.74
CA ARG A 681 -27.11 -4.87 -8.34
C ARG A 681 -27.82 -6.20 -8.62
N SER A 682 -27.11 -7.19 -9.16
CA SER A 682 -27.70 -8.48 -9.50
C SER A 682 -27.80 -9.36 -8.27
N ALA A 683 -28.93 -10.06 -8.15
CA ALA A 683 -29.13 -11.17 -7.21
C ALA A 683 -28.96 -12.54 -7.90
N GLU A 684 -28.63 -12.54 -9.20
CA GLU A 684 -28.35 -13.78 -9.93
C GLU A 684 -27.03 -14.39 -9.46
N ARG A 685 -26.83 -15.67 -9.78
CA ARG A 685 -25.52 -16.30 -9.60
C ARG A 685 -24.51 -15.55 -10.44
N ALA A 686 -23.56 -14.95 -9.75
CA ALA A 686 -22.58 -14.08 -10.38
C ALA A 686 -21.74 -14.85 -11.40
N GLN A 687 -21.66 -14.35 -12.62
CA GLN A 687 -20.66 -14.79 -13.61
C GLN A 687 -19.41 -13.94 -13.46
N VAL A 688 -18.76 -14.06 -12.31
CA VAL A 688 -17.52 -13.34 -12.00
C VAL A 688 -16.35 -14.13 -12.59
N SER A 689 -15.30 -13.43 -13.03
CA SER A 689 -14.11 -14.13 -13.49
C SER A 689 -13.50 -14.96 -12.35
N ARG A 690 -12.86 -16.08 -12.67
CA ARG A 690 -12.18 -16.89 -11.66
C ARG A 690 -11.09 -16.09 -10.94
N ASP A 691 -10.46 -15.16 -11.66
CA ASP A 691 -9.35 -14.35 -11.15
C ASP A 691 -9.87 -13.36 -10.10
N ASP A 692 -10.94 -12.60 -10.41
CA ASP A 692 -11.58 -11.68 -9.45
C ASP A 692 -12.06 -12.42 -8.19
N TRP A 693 -12.65 -13.60 -8.34
CA TRP A 693 -13.11 -14.38 -7.18
C TRP A 693 -11.94 -14.90 -6.33
N SER A 694 -10.84 -15.30 -6.97
CA SER A 694 -9.65 -15.79 -6.28
C SER A 694 -8.98 -14.68 -5.49
N GLU A 695 -8.86 -13.47 -6.05
CA GLU A 695 -8.34 -12.29 -5.35
C GLU A 695 -9.09 -12.03 -4.04
N TRP A 696 -10.44 -12.02 -4.07
CA TRP A 696 -11.24 -11.85 -2.86
C TRP A 696 -11.13 -13.01 -1.89
N LYS A 697 -11.03 -14.24 -2.39
CA LYS A 697 -10.83 -15.41 -1.54
C LYS A 697 -9.50 -15.31 -0.79
N ASP A 698 -8.45 -14.86 -1.46
CA ASP A 698 -7.11 -14.74 -0.88
C ASP A 698 -7.02 -13.59 0.14
N ILE A 699 -7.89 -12.56 0.04
CA ILE A 699 -8.06 -11.55 1.11
C ILE A 699 -8.78 -12.14 2.33
N GLU A 700 -9.87 -12.89 2.13
CA GLU A 700 -10.65 -13.44 3.24
C GLU A 700 -9.97 -14.65 3.91
N TYR A 701 -9.12 -15.37 3.19
CA TYR A 701 -8.50 -16.63 3.63
C TYR A 701 -7.09 -16.83 3.05
N TRP A 702 -6.11 -16.92 3.92
CA TRP A 702 -4.72 -17.17 3.58
C TRP A 702 -4.04 -18.10 4.58
N ALA A 703 -2.84 -18.55 4.25
CA ALA A 703 -2.01 -19.41 5.09
C ALA A 703 -0.64 -18.78 5.32
N LEU A 704 -0.12 -18.94 6.54
CA LEU A 704 1.20 -18.48 6.96
C LEU A 704 2.09 -19.67 7.24
N LEU A 705 3.23 -19.75 6.53
CA LEU A 705 4.27 -20.74 6.78
C LEU A 705 5.55 -20.01 7.15
N SER A 706 6.17 -20.38 8.25
CA SER A 706 7.38 -19.72 8.71
C SER A 706 8.37 -20.72 9.27
N GLU A 707 9.62 -20.64 8.85
CA GLU A 707 10.72 -21.34 9.49
C GLU A 707 11.01 -20.71 10.87
N GLY A 708 11.56 -21.53 11.76
CA GLY A 708 11.93 -21.07 13.09
C GLY A 708 12.93 -19.92 13.04
N GLY A 709 12.79 -18.97 13.95
CA GLY A 709 13.72 -17.84 14.06
C GLY A 709 13.38 -16.67 13.15
N HIS A 710 12.45 -16.77 12.20
CA HIS A 710 12.01 -15.58 11.45
C HIS A 710 11.20 -14.63 12.36
N CYS A 711 11.40 -13.33 12.20
CA CYS A 711 10.69 -12.30 12.93
C CYS A 711 10.08 -11.28 11.96
N THR A 712 8.92 -10.74 12.31
CA THR A 712 8.24 -9.67 11.58
C THR A 712 8.22 -8.42 12.45
N ALA A 713 8.75 -7.32 11.92
CA ALA A 713 8.76 -6.03 12.61
C ALA A 713 7.33 -5.55 12.93
N PRO A 714 7.16 -4.64 13.91
CA PRO A 714 5.86 -4.04 14.17
C PRO A 714 5.26 -3.40 12.92
N HIS A 715 3.99 -3.67 12.67
CA HIS A 715 3.20 -3.12 11.57
C HIS A 715 1.71 -3.14 11.93
N MET A 716 0.89 -2.58 11.04
CA MET A 716 -0.56 -2.80 11.01
C MET A 716 -0.93 -3.54 9.73
N ASP A 717 -1.91 -4.43 9.80
CA ASP A 717 -2.43 -5.09 8.60
C ASP A 717 -3.01 -4.06 7.63
N SER A 718 -2.83 -4.30 6.33
CA SER A 718 -3.19 -3.34 5.29
C SER A 718 -4.70 -3.08 5.20
N HIS A 719 -5.06 -1.96 4.57
CA HIS A 719 -6.44 -1.57 4.29
C HIS A 719 -7.35 -1.42 5.53
N GLY A 720 -6.76 -1.28 6.71
CA GLY A 720 -7.44 -1.20 8.00
C GLY A 720 -8.27 -2.43 8.34
N LEU A 721 -8.00 -3.58 7.71
CA LEU A 721 -8.78 -4.78 7.95
C LEU A 721 -8.56 -5.30 9.38
N ALA A 722 -9.55 -5.99 9.92
CA ALA A 722 -9.37 -6.79 11.11
C ALA A 722 -8.94 -8.20 10.70
N THR A 723 -8.11 -8.85 11.51
CA THR A 723 -7.45 -10.10 11.12
C THR A 723 -7.72 -11.18 12.14
N TRP A 724 -7.83 -12.42 11.68
CA TRP A 724 -7.83 -13.58 12.56
C TRP A 724 -6.75 -14.56 12.13
N ILE A 725 -6.14 -15.24 13.10
CA ILE A 725 -5.09 -16.23 12.87
C ILE A 725 -5.31 -17.41 13.81
N THR A 726 -5.45 -18.61 13.24
CA THR A 726 -5.55 -19.88 13.97
C THR A 726 -4.28 -20.69 13.76
N VAL A 727 -3.57 -20.98 14.85
CA VAL A 727 -2.32 -21.76 14.81
C VAL A 727 -2.64 -23.23 14.61
N GLN A 728 -2.03 -23.83 13.60
CA GLN A 728 -2.20 -25.25 13.24
C GLN A 728 -1.04 -26.09 13.73
N GLN A 729 0.18 -25.56 13.63
CA GLN A 729 1.41 -26.23 14.02
C GLN A 729 2.42 -25.21 14.54
N GLY A 730 3.18 -25.60 15.56
CA GLY A 730 4.24 -24.82 16.17
C GLY A 730 3.72 -23.69 17.07
N CYS A 731 4.60 -23.08 17.86
CA CYS A 731 4.29 -21.92 18.68
C CYS A 731 4.98 -20.67 18.13
N PHE A 732 4.30 -19.53 18.17
CA PHE A 732 4.92 -18.24 17.91
C PHE A 732 4.43 -17.17 18.86
N GLY A 733 5.34 -16.27 19.20
CA GLY A 733 5.02 -15.09 19.98
C GLY A 733 4.50 -13.98 19.09
N PHE A 734 3.46 -13.30 19.53
CA PHE A 734 3.11 -12.00 18.99
C PHE A 734 3.20 -10.95 20.09
N VAL A 735 3.51 -9.73 19.67
CA VAL A 735 3.66 -8.57 20.52
C VAL A 735 2.86 -7.42 19.93
N TRP A 736 2.17 -6.65 20.75
CA TRP A 736 1.34 -5.54 20.28
C TRP A 736 1.40 -4.34 21.21
N MET A 737 1.16 -3.15 20.66
CA MET A 737 0.96 -1.94 21.43
C MET A 737 -0.49 -1.93 21.94
N SER A 738 -0.68 -2.10 23.25
CA SER A 738 -2.02 -2.17 23.87
C SER A 738 -2.59 -0.78 24.07
N ARG A 739 -3.79 -0.53 23.50
CA ARG A 739 -4.52 0.74 23.59
C ARG A 739 -3.66 1.99 23.33
N PRO A 740 -2.97 2.09 22.19
CA PRO A 740 -2.23 3.30 21.88
C PRO A 740 -3.20 4.48 21.78
N THR A 741 -2.80 5.61 22.36
CA THR A 741 -3.49 6.87 22.11
C THR A 741 -3.35 7.25 20.63
N ARG A 742 -4.21 8.16 20.13
CA ARG A 742 -4.09 8.66 18.75
C ARG A 742 -2.73 9.28 18.46
N ASP A 743 -2.13 9.94 19.45
CA ASP A 743 -0.82 10.58 19.28
C ASP A 743 0.30 9.54 19.27
N GLN A 744 0.32 8.57 20.20
CA GLN A 744 1.28 7.46 20.19
C GLN A 744 1.22 6.66 18.88
N ARG A 745 0.01 6.36 18.39
CA ARG A 745 -0.19 5.69 17.10
C ARG A 745 0.39 6.52 15.96
N ARG A 746 0.12 7.83 15.92
CA ARG A 746 0.62 8.73 14.87
C ARG A 746 2.14 8.88 14.91
N GLU A 747 2.72 9.01 16.10
CA GLU A 747 4.17 9.08 16.29
C GLU A 747 4.84 7.81 15.77
N TRP A 748 4.31 6.64 16.13
CA TRP A 748 4.80 5.37 15.57
C TRP A 748 4.60 5.27 14.05
N MET A 749 3.47 5.74 13.51
CA MET A 749 3.26 5.73 12.05
C MET A 749 4.21 6.67 11.29
N MET A 750 4.66 7.76 11.91
CA MET A 750 5.66 8.67 11.34
C MET A 750 7.06 8.04 11.30
N ASP A 751 7.39 7.23 12.30
CA ASP A 751 8.64 6.49 12.40
C ASP A 751 8.38 5.09 12.98
N VAL A 752 8.18 4.11 12.10
CA VAL A 752 7.80 2.73 12.48
C VAL A 752 8.91 1.97 13.21
N GLU A 753 10.12 2.51 13.20
CA GLU A 753 11.28 1.96 13.93
C GLU A 753 11.45 2.59 15.30
N HIS A 754 10.68 3.64 15.59
CA HIS A 754 10.73 4.36 16.85
C HIS A 754 10.11 3.55 17.98
N TYR A 755 10.81 3.51 19.09
CA TYR A 755 10.39 2.87 20.33
C TYR A 755 10.60 3.83 21.50
N GLU A 756 9.60 3.92 22.36
CA GLU A 756 9.64 4.70 23.61
C GLU A 756 9.26 3.80 24.80
N ASP A 757 9.93 4.00 25.93
CA ASP A 757 9.78 3.15 27.13
C ASP A 757 8.38 3.25 27.76
N ASP A 758 7.64 4.33 27.51
CA ASP A 758 6.29 4.57 28.01
C ASP A 758 5.19 3.88 27.16
N GLN A 759 5.54 3.36 25.98
CA GLN A 759 4.63 2.62 25.11
C GLN A 759 4.23 1.29 25.74
N ARG A 760 2.93 1.01 25.72
CA ARG A 760 2.34 -0.14 26.42
C ARG A 760 2.42 -1.43 25.58
N TRP A 761 3.62 -1.95 25.37
CA TRP A 761 3.82 -3.20 24.66
C TRP A 761 3.44 -4.43 25.51
N ARG A 762 2.75 -5.39 24.88
CA ARG A 762 2.31 -6.66 25.47
C ARG A 762 2.69 -7.82 24.57
N TYR A 763 2.80 -9.02 25.14
CA TYR A 763 3.09 -10.22 24.38
C TYR A 763 2.21 -11.40 24.80
N TRP A 764 2.06 -12.35 23.89
CA TRP A 764 1.42 -13.64 24.14
C TRP A 764 2.01 -14.70 23.21
N ILE A 765 2.13 -15.94 23.69
CA ILE A 765 2.61 -17.07 22.88
C ILE A 765 1.41 -17.89 22.39
N LEU A 766 1.14 -17.83 21.09
CA LEU A 766 0.06 -18.60 20.48
C LEU A 766 0.49 -20.04 20.28
N LYS A 767 -0.40 -20.95 20.68
CA LYS A 767 -0.21 -22.41 20.65
C LYS A 767 -1.17 -23.03 19.64
N PRO A 768 -0.85 -24.22 19.07
CA PRO A 768 -1.77 -24.92 18.17
C PRO A 768 -3.18 -25.05 18.75
N GLY A 769 -4.19 -24.78 17.93
CA GLY A 769 -5.60 -24.75 18.31
C GLY A 769 -6.10 -23.42 18.89
N GLN A 770 -5.21 -22.47 19.19
CA GLN A 770 -5.60 -21.11 19.57
C GLN A 770 -5.84 -20.24 18.33
N THR A 771 -6.85 -19.39 18.44
CA THR A 771 -7.18 -18.37 17.43
C THR A 771 -7.12 -16.99 18.06
N VAL A 772 -6.31 -16.10 17.49
CA VAL A 772 -6.31 -14.68 17.81
C VAL A 772 -7.17 -13.91 16.81
N TYR A 773 -7.87 -12.88 17.30
CA TYR A 773 -8.54 -11.85 16.53
C TYR A 773 -7.90 -10.50 16.86
N PHE A 774 -7.40 -9.81 15.83
CA PHE A 774 -6.88 -8.46 15.88
C PHE A 774 -7.94 -7.47 15.40
N PRO A 775 -8.39 -6.54 16.26
CA PRO A 775 -9.19 -5.42 15.82
C PRO A 775 -8.47 -4.59 14.75
N SER A 776 -9.25 -3.88 13.94
CA SER A 776 -8.74 -2.95 12.94
C SER A 776 -7.73 -1.98 13.56
N GLY A 777 -6.55 -1.94 12.95
CA GLY A 777 -5.46 -1.07 13.35
C GLY A 777 -4.68 -1.51 14.59
N THR A 778 -4.62 -2.79 14.88
CA THR A 778 -3.71 -3.32 15.90
C THR A 778 -2.26 -3.20 15.41
N ILE A 779 -1.42 -2.42 16.10
CA ILE A 779 0.03 -2.37 15.86
C ILE A 779 0.65 -3.61 16.51
N HIS A 780 1.22 -4.51 15.71
CA HIS A 780 1.74 -5.77 16.19
C HIS A 780 2.98 -6.26 15.43
N GLY A 781 3.79 -7.08 16.10
CA GLY A 781 4.95 -7.78 15.53
C GLY A 781 4.94 -9.25 15.94
N VAL A 782 5.73 -10.06 15.25
CA VAL A 782 5.75 -11.53 15.44
C VAL A 782 7.18 -12.01 15.62
N PHE A 783 7.39 -12.95 16.55
CA PHE A 783 8.69 -13.56 16.81
C PHE A 783 8.56 -15.07 16.98
N ARG A 784 9.56 -15.79 16.50
CA ARG A 784 9.64 -17.26 16.53
C ARG A 784 11.00 -17.68 17.04
N LEU A 785 11.04 -18.78 17.80
CA LEU A 785 12.30 -19.43 18.16
C LEU A 785 12.86 -20.21 16.96
N ARG A 786 14.19 -20.28 16.83
CA ARG A 786 14.87 -20.99 15.73
C ARG A 786 14.47 -22.46 15.57
N GLY A 787 14.11 -23.12 16.66
CA GLY A 787 13.89 -24.58 16.67
C GLY A 787 12.54 -25.06 16.14
N GLU A 788 11.60 -24.18 15.77
CA GLU A 788 10.23 -24.58 15.48
C GLU A 788 9.64 -23.87 14.26
N GLN A 789 9.26 -24.64 13.24
CA GLN A 789 8.48 -24.16 12.11
C GLN A 789 7.00 -24.01 12.51
N THR A 790 6.33 -23.03 11.92
CA THR A 790 4.91 -22.75 12.23
C THR A 790 4.04 -22.77 10.99
N LEU A 791 2.84 -23.32 11.14
CA LEU A 791 1.71 -23.16 10.20
C LEU A 791 0.57 -22.47 10.93
N ALA A 792 0.04 -21.42 10.33
CA ALA A 792 -1.21 -20.82 10.74
C ALA A 792 -2.13 -20.59 9.54
N LEU A 793 -3.43 -20.64 9.78
CA LEU A 793 -4.44 -20.22 8.81
C LEU A 793 -5.03 -18.91 9.31
N GLY A 794 -5.30 -18.00 8.41
CA GLY A 794 -5.86 -16.71 8.78
C GLY A 794 -6.66 -16.09 7.66
N GLY A 795 -7.01 -14.84 7.88
CA GLY A 795 -7.83 -14.09 6.95
C GLY A 795 -8.28 -12.76 7.53
N HIS A 796 -8.82 -11.93 6.65
CA HIS A 796 -9.37 -10.65 7.03
C HIS A 796 -10.89 -10.68 7.17
N ILE A 797 -11.41 -9.84 8.07
CA ILE A 797 -12.83 -9.56 8.21
C ILE A 797 -13.07 -8.07 8.46
N LEU A 798 -14.33 -7.64 8.33
CA LEU A 798 -14.77 -6.34 8.79
C LEU A 798 -16.05 -6.48 9.61
N GLN A 799 -16.17 -5.67 10.66
CA GLN A 799 -17.34 -5.62 11.49
C GLN A 799 -18.26 -4.46 11.10
N TRP A 800 -19.58 -4.64 11.19
CA TRP A 800 -20.54 -3.55 11.00
C TRP A 800 -20.44 -2.52 12.13
N SER A 801 -20.32 -2.95 13.37
CA SER A 801 -20.07 -2.05 14.52
C SER A 801 -18.70 -1.37 14.47
N GLY A 802 -17.79 -1.86 13.63
CA GLY A 802 -16.41 -1.38 13.53
C GLY A 802 -16.14 -0.45 12.33
N ILE A 803 -17.17 -0.02 11.60
CA ILE A 803 -17.01 0.77 10.37
C ILE A 803 -16.22 2.05 10.61
N ASN A 804 -16.53 2.79 11.67
CA ASN A 804 -15.86 4.05 12.00
C ASN A 804 -14.37 3.81 12.28
N GLN A 805 -14.04 2.80 13.08
CA GLN A 805 -12.65 2.44 13.38
C GLN A 805 -11.90 2.03 12.11
N TRP A 806 -12.51 1.20 11.26
CA TRP A 806 -11.93 0.79 9.99
C TRP A 806 -11.61 1.99 9.09
N VAL A 807 -12.57 2.90 8.92
CA VAL A 807 -12.40 4.11 8.11
C VAL A 807 -11.29 5.01 8.65
N ASP A 808 -11.25 5.23 9.97
CA ASP A 808 -10.20 6.02 10.63
C ASP A 808 -8.81 5.41 10.39
N VAL A 809 -8.67 4.09 10.61
CA VAL A 809 -7.41 3.37 10.41
C VAL A 809 -6.97 3.40 8.95
N PHE A 810 -7.90 3.15 8.02
CA PHE A 810 -7.60 3.21 6.59
C PHE A 810 -7.09 4.61 6.18
N HIS A 811 -7.74 5.66 6.68
CA HIS A 811 -7.32 7.03 6.41
C HIS A 811 -5.91 7.32 6.93
N GLU A 812 -5.58 6.81 8.12
CA GLU A 812 -4.23 6.93 8.68
C GLU A 812 -3.19 6.17 7.83
N GLN A 813 -3.49 4.95 7.38
CA GLN A 813 -2.58 4.16 6.53
C GLN A 813 -2.34 4.80 5.16
N VAL A 814 -3.35 5.45 4.57
CA VAL A 814 -3.17 6.22 3.34
C VAL A 814 -2.22 7.42 3.54
N ARG A 815 -2.20 8.00 4.74
CA ARG A 815 -1.29 9.10 5.09
C ARG A 815 0.12 8.59 5.42
N TYR A 816 0.22 7.41 6.02
CA TYR A 816 1.45 6.79 6.48
C TYR A 816 1.60 5.38 5.90
N PRO A 817 1.88 5.25 4.59
CA PRO A 817 1.89 3.94 3.91
C PRO A 817 2.99 2.99 4.40
N ASN A 818 4.03 3.49 5.08
CA ASN A 818 5.07 2.65 5.66
C ASN A 818 4.63 1.92 6.95
N SER A 819 3.43 2.22 7.47
CA SER A 819 2.88 1.59 8.68
C SER A 819 2.32 0.18 8.44
N THR A 820 2.25 -0.25 7.18
CA THR A 820 1.74 -1.57 6.78
C THR A 820 2.85 -2.49 6.30
N ASN A 821 2.63 -3.80 6.38
CA ASN A 821 3.50 -4.84 5.83
C ASN A 821 3.34 -5.05 4.31
N GLU A 822 2.26 -4.51 3.73
CA GLU A 822 1.90 -4.62 2.32
C GLU A 822 1.76 -3.25 1.68
N ASP A 823 1.84 -3.22 0.35
CA ASP A 823 1.60 -2.01 -0.44
C ASP A 823 0.11 -1.61 -0.35
N MET A 824 -0.13 -0.35 0.04
CA MET A 824 -1.47 0.21 0.11
C MET A 824 -1.94 0.66 -1.28
N GLU A 825 -2.82 -0.12 -1.91
CA GLU A 825 -3.63 0.34 -3.04
C GLU A 825 -4.96 0.92 -2.53
N PHE A 826 -5.61 1.81 -3.30
CA PHE A 826 -6.91 2.33 -2.90
C PHE A 826 -8.05 1.52 -3.50
N PRO A 827 -8.82 0.76 -2.69
CA PRO A 827 -9.90 -0.05 -3.20
C PRO A 827 -11.19 0.78 -3.32
N SER A 828 -11.22 1.73 -4.27
CA SER A 828 -12.37 2.65 -4.49
C SER A 828 -13.73 1.96 -4.59
N ARG A 829 -13.75 0.76 -5.16
CA ARG A 829 -14.94 -0.08 -5.29
C ARG A 829 -15.47 -0.55 -3.93
N TRP A 830 -14.60 -0.78 -2.94
CA TRP A 830 -14.98 -1.22 -1.60
C TRP A 830 -15.72 -0.12 -0.85
N PHE A 831 -15.21 1.12 -0.90
CA PHE A 831 -15.87 2.26 -0.25
C PHE A 831 -17.23 2.58 -0.88
N SER A 832 -17.31 2.55 -2.21
CA SER A 832 -18.59 2.74 -2.92
C SER A 832 -19.61 1.65 -2.57
N ALA A 833 -19.16 0.40 -2.45
CA ALA A 833 -19.99 -0.71 -2.00
C ALA A 833 -20.43 -0.54 -0.54
N THR A 834 -19.51 -0.15 0.35
CA THR A 834 -19.77 0.11 1.77
C THR A 834 -20.80 1.21 1.95
N GLU A 835 -20.62 2.37 1.31
CA GLU A 835 -21.55 3.50 1.42
C GLU A 835 -22.98 3.07 1.05
N ARG A 836 -23.13 2.32 -0.04
CA ARG A 836 -24.41 1.76 -0.47
C ARG A 836 -24.99 0.77 0.54
N LEU A 837 -24.15 -0.10 1.10
CA LEU A 837 -24.56 -1.07 2.12
C LEU A 837 -25.04 -0.39 3.41
N VAL A 838 -24.34 0.64 3.88
CA VAL A 838 -24.72 1.42 5.08
C VAL A 838 -26.02 2.18 4.84
N ARG A 839 -26.17 2.88 3.70
CA ARG A 839 -27.45 3.56 3.35
C ARG A 839 -28.64 2.60 3.33
N ASN A 840 -28.46 1.41 2.75
CA ASN A 840 -29.53 0.43 2.69
C ASN A 840 -29.94 -0.05 4.09
N ARG A 841 -28.98 -0.23 5.01
CA ARG A 841 -29.25 -0.64 6.38
C ARG A 841 -29.97 0.45 7.18
N LEU A 842 -29.57 1.72 7.01
CA LEU A 842 -30.28 2.88 7.58
C LEU A 842 -31.73 2.99 7.07
N GLY A 843 -31.93 2.78 5.76
CA GLY A 843 -33.26 2.81 5.15
C GLY A 843 -34.19 1.67 5.60
N GLN A 844 -33.64 0.57 6.12
CA GLN A 844 -34.42 -0.51 6.75
C GLN A 844 -34.77 -0.15 8.19
N SER A 845 -33.79 0.33 8.97
CA SER A 845 -33.98 0.73 10.37
C SER A 845 -34.94 1.90 10.59
N THR A 846 -35.27 2.66 9.54
CA THR A 846 -36.25 3.77 9.59
C THR A 846 -37.65 3.35 9.16
N ARG A 847 -37.82 2.12 8.68
CA ARG A 847 -39.11 1.55 8.26
C ARG A 847 -39.70 0.58 9.29
N ASP A 848 -38.82 -0.08 10.04
CA ASP A 848 -39.16 -0.82 11.25
C ASP A 848 -39.34 0.16 12.42
#